data_AF-A0A553CNW2-F1
#
_entry.id   AF-A0A553CNW2-F1
#
_cell.length_a   1.000
_cell.length_b   1.000
_cell.length_c   1.000
_cell.angle_alpha   90.00
_cell.angle_beta   90.00
_cell.angle_gamma   90.00
#
_symmetry.space_group_name_H-M   'P 1'
#
loop_
_entity.id
_entity.type
_entity.pdbx_description
1 polymer ?
#
loop_
_entity_poly.entity_id
_entity_poly.type
_entity_poly.pdbx_seq_one_letter_code
_entity_poly.pdbx_strand_id
1 'polypeptide(L)'
;MDIKKIKDTLNNRYFNNSYAYVYLTISVIITFWLLRLFEIFYTLSDGPENQSIGITIVYKLLNDFWAGIFIGLLFMPFYFALFYIKSPIEVVLIKVLFALIIIIQLALVKYSLTTHINLGADLLGYSFDDMYTTVTASESLSLLYFLPFIIMPLLYLGINYLLKKFTNGRQIFAISFLLIIILGSLKLVSHDSSAAVFQNKLNFLATDIFKFQNEKRKLDVSNLVYKKEFPLLKPFNETKDVLAPFFNIQSEKPNIVIIIAEGLGSDFIGENSYGGFTPFLDSLTSKSLYWENFVSNTGRTFGAASSILGSLPYGEKGFLELAPLPSHISLLSVLKANDYTTSYYCGDDSSFDRKINFLEYNEVGHITDEKKFGPGFVKTKENSGGFSWGYPDAEIFKKTLSEMDSKKTPRLDVIMTLSNHEPFDFPSKDVYLKKVDYILNTNMTLMGIKEEIETYKDIFAALLYTDTSIKNFIEAYSKRPEYKNTIFIITGDHRLIPIPQKDELCRFHVPLIIYSPMLKRAEKFKSVSSHWDITPSLLSFLMNNYTFNKLSKTAWMGDGLDTAKEFRNIHQIPLMRYKGSINDYIYKDYMYSGGELYKINEKFESYKVYEENISKIIADSLLSFKRLNAYLTKKNKIFPASLNIYSQPIIQFSKAELATIKALKKDFNPDQTFIVARDLAFKKDYVNSRLLCDYILNEIPNYSEVRTLKGRMFAWEGKYDKAETELLDAIKRTPFETDAYLALMDVYKWSNQNANAIKIGNKAIDSGIKNPDINTKLAQAKASINSKKIK
;
A
#
# COMPACT_ATOMS: atom_id res chain seq x y z
N MET A 1 -57.80 36.07 19.82
CA MET A 1 -57.02 35.10 19.04
C MET A 1 -56.49 34.06 20.01
N ASP A 2 -56.87 32.81 19.80
CA ASP A 2 -57.07 31.83 20.87
C ASP A 2 -55.77 31.11 21.26
N ILE A 3 -55.09 31.63 22.29
CA ILE A 3 -53.84 31.07 22.86
C ILE A 3 -54.04 29.59 23.23
N LYS A 4 -55.24 29.20 23.64
CA LYS A 4 -55.61 27.81 23.96
C LYS A 4 -55.58 26.93 22.71
N LYS A 5 -56.13 27.41 21.60
CA LYS A 5 -56.12 26.71 20.31
C LYS A 5 -54.70 26.56 19.74
N ILE A 6 -53.82 27.56 19.93
CA ILE A 6 -52.40 27.46 19.57
C ILE A 6 -51.66 26.45 20.48
N LYS A 7 -51.93 26.47 21.80
CA LYS A 7 -51.36 25.50 22.77
C LYS A 7 -51.81 24.07 22.49
N ASP A 8 -53.09 23.86 22.19
CA ASP A 8 -53.67 22.55 21.90
C ASP A 8 -53.20 22.01 20.54
N THR A 9 -53.03 22.89 19.54
CA THR A 9 -52.44 22.50 18.24
C THR A 9 -50.95 22.18 18.36
N LEU A 10 -50.21 22.93 19.19
CA LEU A 10 -48.81 22.64 19.50
C LEU A 10 -48.68 21.34 20.32
N ASN A 11 -49.54 21.09 21.31
CA ASN A 11 -49.54 19.87 22.12
C ASN A 11 -49.91 18.62 21.29
N ASN A 12 -50.96 18.67 20.47
CA ASN A 12 -51.33 17.55 19.60
C ASN A 12 -50.29 17.29 18.50
N ARG A 13 -49.65 18.34 17.96
CA ARG A 13 -48.54 18.20 17.03
C ARG A 13 -47.29 17.64 17.72
N TYR A 14 -46.99 18.07 18.95
CA TYR A 14 -45.89 17.53 19.77
C TYR A 14 -46.07 16.04 20.03
N PHE A 15 -47.27 15.61 20.41
CA PHE A 15 -47.55 14.22 20.79
C PHE A 15 -47.66 13.26 19.60
N ASN A 16 -48.15 13.73 18.44
CA ASN A 16 -48.24 12.88 17.24
C ASN A 16 -46.93 12.85 16.41
N ASN A 17 -46.11 13.91 16.42
CA ASN A 17 -44.79 13.92 15.75
C ASN A 17 -43.65 13.35 16.62
N SER A 18 -43.82 13.20 17.94
CA SER A 18 -42.79 12.62 18.81
C SER A 18 -42.52 11.14 18.45
N TYR A 19 -43.55 10.39 18.08
CA TYR A 19 -43.39 8.99 17.67
C TYR A 19 -42.83 8.82 16.26
N ALA A 20 -42.94 9.82 15.39
CA ALA A 20 -42.41 9.75 14.03
C ALA A 20 -40.90 9.47 14.03
N TYR A 21 -40.16 10.09 14.95
CA TYR A 21 -38.73 9.86 15.12
C TYR A 21 -38.42 8.44 15.62
N VAL A 22 -39.19 7.95 16.61
CA VAL A 22 -39.07 6.57 17.12
C VAL A 22 -39.27 5.55 16.01
N TYR A 23 -40.28 5.74 15.15
CA TYR A 23 -40.49 4.90 13.98
C TYR A 23 -39.30 4.92 13.03
N LEU A 24 -38.70 6.09 12.75
CA LEU A 24 -37.55 6.20 11.85
C LEU A 24 -36.33 5.47 12.43
N THR A 25 -36.04 5.64 13.72
CA THR A 25 -34.92 4.98 14.40
C THR A 25 -35.07 3.46 14.40
N ILE A 26 -36.26 2.94 14.71
CA ILE A 26 -36.50 1.48 14.68
C ILE A 26 -36.42 0.94 13.25
N SER A 27 -36.84 1.73 12.26
CA SER A 27 -36.72 1.34 10.85
C SER A 27 -35.25 1.17 10.46
N VAL A 28 -34.33 2.02 10.98
CA VAL A 28 -32.87 1.85 10.80
C VAL A 28 -32.39 0.56 11.46
N ILE A 29 -32.77 0.31 12.71
CA ILE A 29 -32.38 -0.91 13.45
C ILE A 29 -32.80 -2.18 12.68
N ILE A 30 -34.05 -2.24 12.23
CA ILE A 30 -34.56 -3.39 11.46
C ILE A 30 -33.81 -3.50 10.12
N THR A 31 -33.53 -2.39 9.45
CA THR A 31 -32.76 -2.42 8.19
C THR A 31 -31.33 -2.92 8.41
N PHE A 32 -30.68 -2.51 9.51
CA PHE A 32 -29.36 -3.04 9.89
C PHE A 32 -29.41 -4.53 10.19
N TRP A 33 -30.42 -5.01 10.91
CA TRP A 33 -30.61 -6.44 11.15
C TRP A 33 -30.80 -7.23 9.85
N LEU A 34 -31.60 -6.74 8.90
CA LEU A 34 -31.77 -7.40 7.60
C LEU A 34 -30.46 -7.45 6.82
N LEU A 35 -29.72 -6.34 6.78
CA LEU A 35 -28.41 -6.29 6.16
C LEU A 35 -27.43 -7.25 6.83
N ARG A 36 -27.52 -7.40 8.15
CA ARG A 36 -26.67 -8.31 8.91
C ARG A 36 -26.99 -9.77 8.66
N LEU A 37 -28.27 -10.11 8.58
CA LEU A 37 -28.69 -11.46 8.22
C LEU A 37 -28.23 -11.82 6.80
N PHE A 38 -28.23 -10.85 5.87
CA PHE A 38 -27.64 -11.01 4.55
C PHE A 38 -26.12 -11.26 4.62
N GLU A 39 -25.37 -10.46 5.41
CA GLU A 39 -23.93 -10.68 5.64
C GLU A 39 -23.65 -12.09 6.18
N ILE A 40 -24.38 -12.51 7.22
CA ILE A 40 -24.21 -13.83 7.84
C ILE A 40 -24.53 -14.94 6.84
N PHE A 41 -25.63 -14.82 6.10
CA PHE A 41 -26.01 -15.78 5.06
C PHE A 41 -24.91 -15.92 4.00
N TYR A 42 -24.37 -14.80 3.53
CA TYR A 42 -23.29 -14.79 2.54
C TYR A 42 -22.01 -15.43 3.09
N THR A 43 -21.61 -15.11 4.32
CA THR A 43 -20.42 -15.73 4.94
C THR A 43 -20.59 -17.23 5.20
N LEU A 44 -21.79 -17.69 5.55
CA LEU A 44 -22.07 -19.12 5.74
C LEU A 44 -22.03 -19.92 4.44
N SER A 45 -22.35 -19.29 3.30
CA SER A 45 -22.17 -19.93 1.98
C SER A 45 -20.70 -20.03 1.54
N ASP A 46 -19.79 -19.32 2.20
CA ASP A 46 -18.38 -19.19 1.82
C ASP A 46 -17.43 -20.07 2.67
N GLY A 47 -17.97 -20.80 3.66
CA GLY A 47 -17.22 -21.78 4.46
C GLY A 47 -17.70 -21.89 5.92
N PRO A 48 -17.37 -22.97 6.64
CA PRO A 48 -17.84 -23.17 8.01
C PRO A 48 -17.05 -22.32 9.02
N GLU A 49 -17.70 -21.39 9.71
CA GLU A 49 -17.16 -20.79 10.94
C GLU A 49 -17.20 -21.81 12.10
N ASN A 50 -16.11 -21.92 12.86
CA ASN A 50 -15.98 -22.73 14.09
C ASN A 50 -16.83 -22.22 15.29
N GLN A 51 -17.76 -21.27 15.07
CA GLN A 51 -18.61 -20.71 16.11
C GLN A 51 -20.06 -21.18 15.98
N SER A 52 -20.76 -21.28 17.12
CA SER A 52 -22.20 -21.53 17.12
C SER A 52 -22.92 -20.41 16.37
N ILE A 53 -23.48 -20.73 15.21
CA ILE A 53 -24.23 -19.80 14.33
C ILE A 53 -25.24 -18.98 15.13
N GLY A 54 -25.90 -19.59 16.12
CA GLY A 54 -26.85 -18.90 17.00
C GLY A 54 -26.22 -17.77 17.82
N ILE A 55 -25.03 -17.99 18.38
CA ILE A 55 -24.29 -16.97 19.15
C ILE A 55 -23.85 -15.84 18.23
N THR A 56 -23.31 -16.17 17.05
CA THR A 56 -22.88 -15.19 16.05
C THR A 56 -24.02 -14.26 15.62
N ILE A 57 -25.21 -14.83 15.34
CA ILE A 57 -26.42 -14.06 15.02
C ILE A 57 -26.79 -13.13 16.18
N VAL A 58 -26.90 -13.67 17.40
CA VAL A 58 -27.29 -12.89 18.57
C VAL A 58 -26.33 -11.71 18.81
N TYR A 59 -25.02 -11.95 18.78
CA TYR A 59 -24.02 -10.92 19.02
C TYR A 59 -24.00 -9.85 17.93
N LYS A 60 -24.08 -10.22 16.65
CA LYS A 60 -24.12 -9.25 15.55
C LYS A 60 -25.39 -8.39 15.62
N LEU A 61 -26.56 -8.99 15.80
CA LEU A 61 -27.83 -8.25 15.93
C LEU A 61 -27.85 -7.34 17.17
N LEU A 62 -27.26 -7.79 18.28
CA LEU A 62 -27.12 -7.00 19.49
C LEU A 62 -26.29 -5.72 19.25
N ASN A 63 -25.17 -5.81 18.54
CA ASN A 63 -24.36 -4.63 18.22
C ASN A 63 -25.06 -3.70 17.22
N ASP A 64 -25.77 -4.24 16.24
CA ASP A 64 -26.54 -3.43 15.28
C ASP A 64 -27.69 -2.67 15.96
N PHE A 65 -28.34 -3.28 16.96
CA PHE A 65 -29.34 -2.60 17.78
C PHE A 65 -28.75 -1.38 18.49
N TRP A 66 -27.63 -1.58 19.20
CA TRP A 66 -26.97 -0.49 19.93
C TRP A 66 -26.43 0.61 19.02
N ALA A 67 -25.91 0.25 17.84
CA ALA A 67 -25.52 1.22 16.82
C ALA A 67 -26.73 2.06 16.35
N GLY A 68 -27.87 1.43 16.06
CA GLY A 68 -29.08 2.13 15.67
C GLY A 68 -29.66 3.04 16.77
N ILE A 69 -29.64 2.60 18.04
CA ILE A 69 -30.02 3.43 19.18
C ILE A 69 -29.09 4.65 19.31
N PHE A 70 -27.78 4.45 19.22
CA PHE A 70 -26.81 5.54 19.30
C PHE A 70 -27.00 6.57 18.18
N ILE A 71 -27.20 6.13 16.93
CA ILE A 71 -27.52 6.98 15.78
C ILE A 71 -28.82 7.76 16.05
N GLY A 72 -29.84 7.07 16.54
CA GLY A 72 -31.11 7.68 16.95
C GLY A 72 -30.91 8.78 17.99
N LEU A 73 -30.12 8.55 19.03
CA LEU A 73 -29.84 9.55 20.06
C LEU A 73 -28.99 10.72 19.54
N LEU A 74 -28.00 10.43 18.68
CA LEU A 74 -27.10 11.43 18.10
C LEU A 74 -27.85 12.49 17.28
N PHE A 75 -28.82 12.08 16.46
CA PHE A 75 -29.58 12.99 15.61
C PHE A 75 -30.90 13.48 16.22
N MET A 76 -31.22 13.07 17.45
CA MET A 76 -32.42 13.50 18.16
C MET A 76 -32.44 15.02 18.43
N PRO A 77 -31.34 15.66 18.91
CA PRO A 77 -31.29 17.11 19.06
C PRO A 77 -31.49 17.84 17.73
N PHE A 78 -30.94 17.32 16.64
CA PHE A 78 -31.09 17.89 15.30
C PHE A 78 -32.55 17.83 14.82
N TYR A 79 -33.24 16.70 15.03
CA TYR A 79 -34.67 16.58 14.75
C TYR A 79 -35.51 17.61 15.53
N PHE A 80 -35.25 17.79 16.83
CA PHE A 80 -35.98 18.77 17.64
C PHE A 80 -35.64 20.21 17.28
N ALA A 81 -34.41 20.52 16.86
CA ALA A 81 -34.04 21.85 16.37
C ALA A 81 -34.85 22.21 15.11
N LEU A 82 -34.98 21.26 14.17
CA LEU A 82 -35.76 21.44 12.93
C LEU A 82 -37.27 21.57 13.19
N PHE A 83 -37.78 20.94 14.23
CA PHE A 83 -39.19 21.01 14.61
C PHE A 83 -39.68 22.45 14.84
N TYR A 84 -38.80 23.35 15.29
CA TYR A 84 -39.13 24.77 15.50
C TYR A 84 -39.36 25.55 14.19
N ILE A 85 -38.95 25.01 13.03
CA ILE A 85 -39.04 25.66 11.71
C ILE A 85 -40.43 25.43 11.04
N LYS A 86 -41.39 24.77 11.72
CA LYS A 86 -42.80 24.62 11.30
C LYS A 86 -43.00 24.12 9.86
N SER A 87 -42.43 22.98 9.47
CA SER A 87 -42.72 22.35 8.16
C SER A 87 -42.41 20.86 8.15
N PRO A 88 -43.20 19.97 7.49
CA PRO A 88 -42.92 18.51 7.45
C PRO A 88 -41.54 18.13 6.87
N ILE A 89 -40.77 19.12 6.42
CA ILE A 89 -39.35 19.06 6.09
C ILE A 89 -38.53 18.34 7.16
N GLU A 90 -38.82 18.50 8.47
CA GLU A 90 -38.00 17.86 9.51
C GLU A 90 -37.97 16.31 9.40
N VAL A 91 -39.12 15.71 9.10
CA VAL A 91 -39.25 14.25 8.94
C VAL A 91 -38.60 13.79 7.64
N VAL A 92 -38.70 14.59 6.58
CA VAL A 92 -38.08 14.31 5.28
C VAL A 92 -36.55 14.35 5.40
N LEU A 93 -36.00 15.35 6.08
CA LEU A 93 -34.56 15.47 6.28
C LEU A 93 -33.99 14.30 7.08
N ILE A 94 -34.66 13.85 8.15
CA ILE A 94 -34.23 12.66 8.89
C ILE A 94 -34.33 11.40 8.04
N LYS A 95 -35.38 11.23 7.22
CA LYS A 95 -35.47 10.10 6.28
C LYS A 95 -34.31 10.06 5.30
N VAL A 96 -33.95 11.21 4.72
CA VAL A 96 -32.81 11.32 3.80
C VAL A 96 -31.50 11.01 4.52
N LEU A 97 -31.29 11.58 5.71
CA LEU A 97 -30.11 11.34 6.52
C LEU A 97 -29.95 9.86 6.90
N PHE A 98 -31.01 9.22 7.38
CA PHE A 98 -30.97 7.80 7.75
C PHE A 98 -30.82 6.89 6.53
N ALA A 99 -31.40 7.26 5.38
CA ALA A 99 -31.14 6.57 4.11
C ALA A 99 -29.65 6.64 3.72
N LEU A 100 -29.01 7.81 3.85
CA LEU A 100 -27.57 7.96 3.62
C LEU A 100 -26.73 7.10 4.58
N ILE A 101 -27.09 7.07 5.87
CA ILE A 101 -26.43 6.21 6.87
C ILE A 101 -26.52 4.74 6.49
N ILE A 102 -27.67 4.30 5.98
CA ILE A 102 -27.87 2.92 5.52
C ILE A 102 -27.03 2.61 4.28
N ILE A 103 -26.91 3.57 3.34
CA ILE A 103 -26.02 3.45 2.17
C ILE A 103 -24.56 3.27 2.63
N ILE A 104 -24.10 4.07 3.60
CA ILE A 104 -22.74 3.96 4.15
C ILE A 104 -22.55 2.61 4.83
N GLN A 105 -23.50 2.17 5.66
CA GLN A 105 -23.44 0.87 6.32
C GLN A 105 -23.39 -0.28 5.30
N LEU A 106 -24.16 -0.21 4.21
CA LEU A 106 -24.13 -1.18 3.11
C LEU A 106 -22.76 -1.20 2.42
N ALA A 107 -22.18 -0.03 2.12
CA ALA A 107 -20.83 0.06 1.53
C ALA A 107 -19.78 -0.59 2.44
N LEU A 108 -19.86 -0.36 3.75
CA LEU A 108 -18.96 -0.94 4.74
C LEU A 108 -19.13 -2.47 4.90
N VAL A 109 -20.37 -2.97 4.84
CA VAL A 109 -20.64 -4.41 4.84
C VAL A 109 -20.08 -5.05 3.57
N LYS A 110 -20.31 -4.43 2.40
CA LYS A 110 -19.73 -4.90 1.13
C LYS A 110 -18.21 -4.96 1.20
N TYR A 111 -17.55 -3.89 1.66
CA TYR A 111 -16.10 -3.87 1.86
C TYR A 111 -15.64 -5.02 2.76
N SER A 112 -16.34 -5.26 3.88
CA SER A 112 -15.97 -6.34 4.80
C SER A 112 -16.21 -7.73 4.24
N LEU A 113 -17.19 -7.92 3.35
CA LEU A 113 -17.41 -9.20 2.67
C LEU A 113 -16.32 -9.47 1.63
N THR A 114 -15.86 -8.43 0.93
CA THR A 114 -14.80 -8.56 -0.07
C THR A 114 -13.41 -8.74 0.57
N THR A 115 -13.12 -8.04 1.66
CA THR A 115 -11.78 -8.00 2.26
C THR A 115 -11.62 -8.86 3.50
N HIS A 116 -12.71 -9.45 4.00
CA HIS A 116 -12.82 -10.14 5.30
C HIS A 116 -12.47 -9.27 6.53
N ILE A 117 -12.36 -7.95 6.37
CA ILE A 117 -11.87 -7.03 7.42
C ILE A 117 -12.77 -5.78 7.47
N ASN A 118 -12.98 -5.23 8.67
CA ASN A 118 -13.74 -4.00 8.83
C ASN A 118 -12.88 -2.78 8.42
N LEU A 119 -13.40 -1.88 7.60
CA LEU A 119 -12.75 -0.60 7.31
C LEU A 119 -12.74 0.30 8.55
N GLY A 120 -11.58 0.84 8.92
CA GLY A 120 -11.38 1.68 10.09
C GLY A 120 -10.71 3.02 9.75
N ALA A 121 -9.87 3.50 10.67
CA ALA A 121 -9.13 4.75 10.51
C ALA A 121 -8.07 4.69 9.42
N ASP A 122 -7.72 3.50 8.94
CA ASP A 122 -6.85 3.28 7.79
C ASP A 122 -7.38 3.97 6.52
N LEU A 123 -8.69 4.19 6.40
CA LEU A 123 -9.30 5.04 5.37
C LEU A 123 -8.64 6.43 5.27
N LEU A 124 -8.22 7.01 6.40
CA LEU A 124 -7.57 8.33 6.45
C LEU A 124 -6.10 8.29 5.99
N GLY A 125 -5.52 7.10 5.89
CA GLY A 125 -4.16 6.85 5.47
C GLY A 125 -3.97 6.95 3.96
N TYR A 126 -4.99 6.62 3.17
CA TYR A 126 -4.93 6.60 1.71
C TYR A 126 -5.26 7.96 1.08
N SER A 127 -4.69 8.24 -0.10
CA SER A 127 -5.10 9.36 -0.94
C SER A 127 -6.40 9.03 -1.68
N PHE A 128 -7.10 10.04 -2.19
CA PHE A 128 -8.29 9.80 -3.03
C PHE A 128 -7.93 9.01 -4.29
N ASP A 129 -6.78 9.32 -4.89
CA ASP A 129 -6.30 8.67 -6.10
C ASP A 129 -5.93 7.20 -5.85
N ASP A 130 -5.30 6.89 -4.72
CA ASP A 130 -5.01 5.50 -4.30
C ASP A 130 -6.30 4.71 -4.14
N MET A 131 -7.29 5.30 -3.45
CA MET A 131 -8.59 4.66 -3.21
C MET A 131 -9.32 4.43 -4.53
N TYR A 132 -9.35 5.43 -5.41
CA TYR A 132 -9.99 5.33 -6.72
C TYR A 132 -9.34 4.25 -7.58
N THR A 133 -8.01 4.26 -7.68
CA THR A 133 -7.22 3.27 -8.43
C THR A 133 -7.47 1.86 -7.89
N THR A 134 -7.41 1.66 -6.58
CA THR A 134 -7.64 0.35 -5.96
C THR A 134 -9.05 -0.17 -6.22
N VAL A 135 -10.08 0.65 -6.02
CA VAL A 135 -11.47 0.22 -6.20
C VAL A 135 -11.78 -0.09 -7.66
N THR A 136 -11.33 0.76 -8.58
CA THR A 136 -11.55 0.55 -10.02
C THR A 136 -10.76 -0.62 -10.58
N ALA A 137 -9.68 -1.02 -9.93
CA ALA A 137 -8.93 -2.23 -10.27
C ALA A 137 -9.68 -3.52 -9.92
N SER A 138 -10.29 -3.56 -8.72
CA SER A 138 -10.88 -4.78 -8.17
C SER A 138 -12.34 -5.03 -8.58
N GLU A 139 -13.10 -3.99 -8.92
CA GLU A 139 -14.56 -4.10 -9.12
C GLU A 139 -15.01 -3.66 -10.51
N SER A 140 -15.95 -4.42 -11.10
CA SER A 140 -16.63 -4.01 -12.34
C SER A 140 -17.90 -3.22 -12.02
N LEU A 141 -17.92 -1.94 -12.40
CA LEU A 141 -19.04 -1.04 -12.15
C LEU A 141 -20.19 -1.31 -13.15
N SER A 142 -21.15 -2.15 -12.77
CA SER A 142 -22.36 -2.44 -13.55
C SER A 142 -23.62 -1.78 -12.94
N LEU A 143 -24.72 -1.70 -13.71
CA LEU A 143 -26.01 -1.25 -13.14
C LEU A 143 -26.46 -2.15 -11.97
N LEU A 144 -26.20 -3.46 -12.05
CA LEU A 144 -26.55 -4.42 -11.00
C LEU A 144 -25.72 -4.19 -9.72
N TYR A 145 -24.48 -3.72 -9.85
CA TYR A 145 -23.62 -3.33 -8.73
C TYR A 145 -24.27 -2.26 -7.85
N PHE A 146 -24.95 -1.28 -8.47
CA PHE A 146 -25.58 -0.17 -7.76
C PHE A 146 -26.99 -0.47 -7.24
N LEU A 147 -27.61 -1.58 -7.67
CA LEU A 147 -28.97 -1.92 -7.32
C LEU A 147 -29.20 -2.06 -5.79
N PRO A 148 -28.32 -2.73 -5.01
CA PRO A 148 -28.46 -2.78 -3.55
C PRO A 148 -28.49 -1.40 -2.88
N PHE A 149 -27.75 -0.41 -3.42
CA PHE A 149 -27.71 0.95 -2.89
C PHE A 149 -28.99 1.74 -3.12
N ILE A 150 -29.83 1.31 -4.06
CA ILE A 150 -31.18 1.87 -4.30
C ILE A 150 -32.22 1.09 -3.49
N ILE A 151 -32.14 -0.24 -3.49
CA ILE A 151 -33.11 -1.11 -2.80
C ILE A 151 -33.09 -0.88 -1.29
N MET A 152 -31.90 -0.73 -0.68
CA MET A 152 -31.79 -0.67 0.78
C MET A 152 -32.46 0.59 1.40
N PRO A 153 -32.28 1.80 0.84
CA PRO A 153 -33.08 2.97 1.25
C PRO A 153 -34.59 2.79 1.05
N LEU A 154 -35.02 2.18 -0.06
CA LEU A 154 -36.44 1.93 -0.31
C LEU A 154 -37.04 0.94 0.70
N LEU A 155 -36.28 -0.10 1.05
CA LEU A 155 -36.64 -1.07 2.08
C LEU A 155 -36.82 -0.38 3.44
N TYR A 156 -35.90 0.50 3.82
CA TYR A 156 -36.03 1.32 5.03
C TYR A 156 -37.32 2.16 5.06
N LEU A 157 -37.65 2.82 3.94
CA LEU A 157 -38.89 3.59 3.82
C LEU A 157 -40.13 2.68 3.89
N GLY A 158 -40.06 1.50 3.27
CA GLY A 158 -41.08 0.46 3.34
C GLY A 158 -41.31 -0.04 4.77
N ILE A 159 -40.25 -0.35 5.50
CA ILE A 159 -40.31 -0.74 6.93
C ILE A 159 -40.97 0.38 7.74
N ASN A 160 -40.57 1.64 7.53
CA ASN A 160 -41.17 2.77 8.23
C ASN A 160 -42.68 2.89 7.97
N TYR A 161 -43.10 2.68 6.73
CA TYR A 161 -44.50 2.68 6.34
C TYR A 161 -45.27 1.53 7.00
N LEU A 162 -44.73 0.31 6.96
CA LEU A 162 -45.35 -0.88 7.57
C LEU A 162 -45.50 -0.72 9.09
N LEU A 163 -44.46 -0.25 9.79
CA LEU A 163 -44.53 -0.01 11.24
C LEU A 163 -45.64 0.98 11.60
N LYS A 164 -45.79 2.07 10.82
CA LYS A 164 -46.87 3.06 11.02
C LYS A 164 -48.24 2.51 10.69
N LYS A 165 -48.35 1.58 9.74
CA LYS A 165 -49.60 0.95 9.34
C LYS A 165 -50.10 -0.06 10.39
N PHE A 166 -49.20 -0.84 10.98
CA PHE A 166 -49.55 -1.97 11.83
C PHE A 166 -49.40 -1.72 13.34
N THR A 167 -48.87 -0.57 13.75
CA THR A 167 -48.72 -0.22 15.17
C THR A 167 -49.18 1.20 15.43
N ASN A 168 -49.47 1.53 16.70
CA ASN A 168 -49.63 2.90 17.14
C ASN A 168 -48.43 3.40 17.95
N GLY A 169 -48.35 4.73 18.14
CA GLY A 169 -47.21 5.38 18.80
C GLY A 169 -46.90 4.86 20.21
N ARG A 170 -47.93 4.50 20.99
CA ARG A 170 -47.74 3.95 22.34
C ARG A 170 -47.17 2.53 22.30
N GLN A 171 -47.67 1.70 21.39
CA GLN A 171 -47.17 0.34 21.20
C GLN A 171 -45.69 0.35 20.79
N ILE A 172 -45.33 1.16 19.78
CA ILE A 172 -43.94 1.18 19.30
C ILE A 172 -42.98 1.68 20.38
N PHE A 173 -43.39 2.67 21.18
CA PHE A 173 -42.61 3.15 22.30
C PHE A 173 -42.43 2.09 23.39
N ALA A 174 -43.51 1.39 23.78
CA ALA A 174 -43.46 0.31 24.77
C ALA A 174 -42.56 -0.85 24.31
N ILE A 175 -42.68 -1.26 23.04
CA ILE A 175 -41.83 -2.30 22.44
C ILE A 175 -40.36 -1.86 22.46
N SER A 176 -40.07 -0.62 22.08
CA SER A 176 -38.70 -0.08 22.08
C SER A 176 -38.09 -0.08 23.48
N PHE A 177 -38.85 0.37 24.47
CA PHE A 177 -38.41 0.39 25.86
C PHE A 177 -38.11 -1.02 26.38
N LEU A 178 -38.97 -1.99 26.08
CA LEU A 178 -38.77 -3.39 26.43
C LEU A 178 -37.54 -3.99 25.74
N LEU A 179 -37.32 -3.70 24.46
CA LEU A 179 -36.12 -4.13 23.73
C LEU A 179 -34.83 -3.55 24.32
N ILE A 180 -34.83 -2.28 24.73
CA ILE A 180 -33.68 -1.66 25.40
C ILE A 180 -33.33 -2.41 26.69
N ILE A 181 -34.33 -2.78 27.51
CA ILE A 181 -34.10 -3.53 28.75
C ILE A 181 -33.53 -4.92 28.46
N ILE A 182 -34.14 -5.65 27.53
CA ILE A 182 -33.73 -7.03 27.19
C ILE A 182 -32.33 -7.04 26.59
N LEU A 183 -32.10 -6.25 25.54
CA LEU A 183 -30.83 -6.21 24.84
C LEU A 183 -29.73 -5.51 25.65
N GLY A 184 -30.09 -4.59 26.55
CA GLY A 184 -29.16 -4.01 27.52
C GLY A 184 -28.68 -5.01 28.56
N SER A 185 -29.60 -5.79 29.12
CA SER A 185 -29.25 -6.88 30.04
C SER A 185 -28.35 -7.90 29.36
N LEU A 186 -28.65 -8.25 28.10
CA LEU A 186 -27.83 -9.19 27.32
C LEU A 186 -26.42 -8.63 27.05
N LYS A 187 -26.29 -7.35 26.67
CA LYS A 187 -24.98 -6.72 26.39
C LYS A 187 -24.07 -6.69 27.62
N LEU A 188 -24.63 -6.53 28.82
CA LEU A 188 -23.87 -6.54 30.07
C LEU A 188 -23.31 -7.93 30.42
N VAL A 189 -24.01 -9.00 30.05
CA VAL A 189 -23.56 -10.37 30.35
C VAL A 189 -22.62 -10.89 29.26
N SER A 190 -22.87 -10.56 27.99
CA SER A 190 -22.13 -11.07 26.83
C SER A 190 -20.90 -10.22 26.47
N HIS A 191 -19.83 -10.32 27.26
CA HIS A 191 -18.60 -9.54 27.05
C HIS A 191 -17.96 -9.77 25.67
N ASP A 192 -17.93 -11.02 25.20
CA ASP A 192 -17.36 -11.41 23.90
C ASP A 192 -18.08 -10.78 22.70
N SER A 193 -19.33 -10.33 22.89
CA SER A 193 -20.09 -9.63 21.84
C SER A 193 -19.41 -8.34 21.37
N SER A 194 -18.43 -7.81 22.11
CA SER A 194 -17.71 -6.58 21.74
C SER A 194 -16.52 -6.81 20.79
N ALA A 195 -16.17 -8.06 20.48
CA ALA A 195 -15.12 -8.38 19.52
C ALA A 195 -15.40 -7.78 18.14
N ALA A 196 -14.34 -7.36 17.42
CA ALA A 196 -14.44 -6.63 16.16
C ALA A 196 -15.28 -7.35 15.08
N VAL A 197 -15.22 -8.69 15.04
CA VAL A 197 -16.00 -9.54 14.12
C VAL A 197 -17.52 -9.41 14.28
N PHE A 198 -18.00 -9.08 15.49
CA PHE A 198 -19.43 -8.91 15.78
C PHE A 198 -19.91 -7.46 15.69
N GLN A 199 -19.01 -6.49 15.56
CA GLN A 199 -19.39 -5.08 15.62
C GLN A 199 -20.20 -4.64 14.38
N ASN A 200 -21.06 -3.66 14.59
CA ASN A 200 -21.64 -2.87 13.50
C ASN A 200 -20.52 -2.12 12.76
N LYS A 201 -20.47 -2.26 11.43
CA LYS A 201 -19.34 -1.74 10.62
C LYS A 201 -19.20 -0.21 10.72
N LEU A 202 -20.31 0.53 10.71
CA LEU A 202 -20.29 1.98 10.91
C LEU A 202 -19.83 2.36 12.32
N ASN A 203 -20.29 1.63 13.34
CA ASN A 203 -19.81 1.84 14.72
C ASN A 203 -18.32 1.54 14.87
N PHE A 204 -17.83 0.47 14.24
CA PHE A 204 -16.40 0.13 14.19
C PHE A 204 -15.60 1.26 13.55
N LEU A 205 -15.99 1.72 12.35
CA LEU A 205 -15.35 2.83 11.65
C LEU A 205 -15.26 4.09 12.52
N ALA A 206 -16.38 4.50 13.12
CA ALA A 206 -16.44 5.70 13.95
C ALA A 206 -15.56 5.58 15.20
N THR A 207 -15.59 4.43 15.87
CA THR A 207 -14.79 4.16 17.07
C THR A 207 -13.30 4.15 16.75
N ASP A 208 -12.91 3.52 15.65
CA ASP A 208 -11.52 3.42 15.24
C ASP A 208 -10.96 4.77 14.77
N ILE A 209 -11.73 5.56 14.01
CA ILE A 209 -11.37 6.95 13.66
C ILE A 209 -11.18 7.79 14.94
N PHE A 210 -12.10 7.68 15.90
CA PHE A 210 -11.98 8.42 17.16
C PHE A 210 -10.72 8.01 17.93
N LYS A 211 -10.44 6.70 18.02
CA LYS A 211 -9.21 6.17 18.64
C LYS A 211 -7.96 6.72 17.95
N PHE A 212 -7.91 6.66 16.63
CA PHE A 212 -6.80 7.18 15.83
C PHE A 212 -6.56 8.68 16.06
N GLN A 213 -7.61 9.50 16.01
CA GLN A 213 -7.51 10.94 16.27
C GLN A 213 -7.05 11.22 17.71
N ASN A 214 -7.53 10.45 18.67
CA ASN A 214 -7.12 10.57 20.06
C ASN A 214 -5.65 10.21 20.26
N GLU A 215 -5.20 9.10 19.65
CA GLU A 215 -3.79 8.69 19.66
C GLU A 215 -2.90 9.73 18.98
N LYS A 216 -3.31 10.26 17.82
CA LYS A 216 -2.59 11.32 17.12
C LYS A 216 -2.38 12.56 18.00
N ARG A 217 -3.38 12.97 18.80
CA ARG A 217 -3.24 14.06 19.78
C ARG A 217 -2.26 13.73 20.91
N LYS A 218 -2.22 12.47 21.37
CA LYS A 218 -1.28 12.01 22.40
C LYS A 218 0.17 11.90 21.89
N LEU A 219 0.36 11.81 20.57
CA LEU A 219 1.66 11.73 19.90
C LEU A 219 2.19 13.11 19.47
N ASP A 220 1.77 14.19 20.13
CA ASP A 220 2.32 15.52 19.86
C ASP A 220 3.84 15.53 20.05
N VAL A 221 4.55 15.75 18.94
CA VAL A 221 6.01 15.74 18.89
C VAL A 221 6.62 17.03 19.40
N SER A 222 5.84 18.11 19.58
CA SER A 222 6.34 19.42 19.99
C SER A 222 7.21 19.32 21.26
N ASN A 223 6.69 18.62 22.27
CA ASN A 223 7.32 18.42 23.57
C ASN A 223 8.16 17.14 23.70
N LEU A 224 8.26 16.30 22.66
CA LEU A 224 9.09 15.10 22.70
C LEU A 224 10.58 15.46 22.57
N VAL A 225 11.34 15.12 23.60
CA VAL A 225 12.80 15.26 23.68
C VAL A 225 13.40 13.90 24.06
N TYR A 226 14.35 13.43 23.25
CA TYR A 226 15.15 12.25 23.53
C TYR A 226 16.54 12.65 24.03
N LYS A 227 17.19 11.78 24.81
CA LYS A 227 18.55 12.03 25.34
C LYS A 227 19.58 12.28 24.24
N LYS A 228 19.45 11.59 23.11
CA LYS A 228 20.21 11.82 21.89
C LYS A 228 19.31 12.49 20.86
N GLU A 229 19.83 13.49 20.16
CA GLU A 229 19.12 14.15 19.06
C GLU A 229 18.76 13.17 17.92
N PHE A 230 19.62 12.18 17.68
CA PHE A 230 19.38 11.06 16.77
C PHE A 230 19.36 9.76 17.59
N PRO A 231 18.19 9.32 18.10
CA PRO A 231 18.09 8.23 19.07
C PRO A 231 18.59 6.88 18.53
N LEU A 232 18.44 6.64 17.23
CA LEU A 232 18.84 5.39 16.57
C LEU A 232 20.32 5.38 16.14
N LEU A 233 21.02 6.52 16.24
CA LEU A 233 22.38 6.61 15.74
C LEU A 233 23.34 5.75 16.58
N LYS A 234 23.86 4.69 15.96
CA LYS A 234 24.79 3.72 16.56
C LYS A 234 26.00 3.45 15.66
N PRO A 235 27.17 3.09 16.21
CA PRO A 235 28.30 2.58 15.43
C PRO A 235 27.92 1.40 14.52
N PHE A 236 28.43 1.39 13.29
CA PHE A 236 28.15 0.30 12.33
C PHE A 236 28.61 -1.08 12.84
N ASN A 237 29.74 -1.12 13.55
CA ASN A 237 30.34 -2.37 14.05
C ASN A 237 29.55 -3.04 15.19
N GLU A 238 28.47 -2.42 15.69
CA GLU A 238 27.53 -3.07 16.60
C GLU A 238 26.67 -4.11 15.88
N THR A 239 26.44 -3.97 14.58
CA THR A 239 25.79 -5.00 13.76
C THR A 239 26.79 -6.08 13.41
N LYS A 240 26.48 -7.33 13.80
CA LYS A 240 27.36 -8.48 13.58
C LYS A 240 27.16 -9.07 12.19
N ASP A 241 28.24 -9.56 11.60
CA ASP A 241 28.17 -10.36 10.38
C ASP A 241 27.77 -11.79 10.72
N VAL A 242 26.50 -12.09 10.47
CA VAL A 242 25.88 -13.40 10.69
C VAL A 242 25.89 -14.28 9.43
N LEU A 243 26.21 -13.72 8.26
CA LEU A 243 26.11 -14.43 6.98
C LEU A 243 27.44 -15.06 6.56
N ALA A 244 28.58 -14.44 6.85
CA ALA A 244 29.91 -14.95 6.45
C ALA A 244 30.18 -16.44 6.76
N PRO A 245 29.72 -17.03 7.89
CA PRO A 245 29.89 -18.46 8.15
C PRO A 245 29.33 -19.37 7.05
N PHE A 246 28.32 -18.92 6.32
CA PHE A 246 27.60 -19.69 5.31
C PHE A 246 28.10 -19.49 3.88
N PHE A 247 29.00 -18.53 3.63
CA PHE A 247 29.45 -18.18 2.27
C PHE A 247 30.92 -18.52 2.01
N ASN A 248 31.20 -19.01 0.80
CA ASN A 248 32.53 -19.04 0.19
C ASN A 248 32.82 -17.66 -0.41
N ILE A 249 33.36 -16.77 0.43
CA ILE A 249 33.68 -15.38 0.09
C ILE A 249 34.69 -15.35 -1.08
N GLN A 250 34.35 -14.61 -2.13
CA GLN A 250 35.20 -14.39 -3.30
C GLN A 250 36.03 -13.12 -3.11
N SER A 251 37.03 -12.90 -3.98
CA SER A 251 37.80 -11.64 -3.97
C SER A 251 37.00 -10.45 -4.51
N GLU A 252 36.16 -10.69 -5.51
CA GLU A 252 35.31 -9.67 -6.13
C GLU A 252 33.99 -9.51 -5.37
N LYS A 253 33.55 -8.25 -5.22
CA LYS A 253 32.23 -7.91 -4.66
C LYS A 253 31.11 -8.69 -5.40
N PRO A 254 30.18 -9.35 -4.69
CA PRO A 254 29.12 -10.13 -5.33
C PRO A 254 28.05 -9.23 -5.93
N ASN A 255 27.38 -9.73 -6.97
CA ASN A 255 26.10 -9.19 -7.41
C ASN A 255 25.00 -9.55 -6.42
N ILE A 256 23.99 -8.70 -6.33
CA ILE A 256 22.87 -8.84 -5.41
C ILE A 256 21.59 -8.66 -6.20
N VAL A 257 20.72 -9.66 -6.14
CA VAL A 257 19.40 -9.61 -6.75
C VAL A 257 18.36 -9.80 -5.65
N ILE A 258 17.50 -8.80 -5.45
CA ILE A 258 16.44 -8.85 -4.45
C ILE A 258 15.12 -8.99 -5.20
N ILE A 259 14.40 -10.09 -4.99
CA ILE A 259 13.06 -10.34 -5.55
C ILE A 259 12.05 -10.17 -4.41
N ILE A 260 11.22 -9.14 -4.53
CA ILE A 260 10.10 -8.88 -3.64
C ILE A 260 8.84 -9.38 -4.34
N ALA A 261 8.28 -10.47 -3.84
CA ALA A 261 7.14 -11.15 -4.43
C ALA A 261 5.82 -10.63 -3.85
N GLU A 262 5.03 -9.93 -4.67
CA GLU A 262 3.71 -9.41 -4.31
C GLU A 262 2.81 -10.51 -3.72
N GLY A 263 2.22 -10.23 -2.55
CA GLY A 263 1.22 -11.09 -1.91
C GLY A 263 1.71 -12.47 -1.46
N LEU A 264 3.01 -12.76 -1.55
CA LEU A 264 3.59 -14.07 -1.22
C LEU A 264 3.71 -14.27 0.30
N GLY A 265 2.70 -14.88 0.91
CA GLY A 265 2.76 -15.35 2.29
C GLY A 265 3.49 -16.69 2.45
N SER A 266 3.98 -16.97 3.66
CA SER A 266 4.61 -18.27 3.97
C SER A 266 3.64 -19.45 3.86
N ASP A 267 2.33 -19.21 3.97
CA ASP A 267 1.30 -20.27 3.85
C ASP A 267 1.39 -21.04 2.53
N PHE A 268 1.92 -20.41 1.47
CA PHE A 268 2.05 -21.00 0.14
C PHE A 268 3.36 -21.77 -0.08
N ILE A 269 4.32 -21.67 0.85
CA ILE A 269 5.68 -22.22 0.70
C ILE A 269 5.82 -23.53 1.47
N GLY A 270 6.46 -24.51 0.83
CA GLY A 270 6.90 -25.76 1.45
C GLY A 270 5.72 -26.63 1.92
N GLU A 271 5.76 -27.04 3.18
CA GLU A 271 4.75 -27.93 3.79
C GLU A 271 3.67 -27.16 4.59
N ASN A 272 3.55 -25.84 4.36
CA ASN A 272 2.54 -25.02 5.02
C ASN A 272 1.14 -25.24 4.42
N SER A 273 0.12 -24.57 4.98
CA SER A 273 -1.32 -24.81 4.72
C SER A 273 -1.70 -24.91 3.24
N TYR A 274 -1.08 -24.12 2.36
CA TYR A 274 -1.34 -24.10 0.92
C TYR A 274 -0.08 -24.44 0.10
N GLY A 275 0.84 -25.22 0.68
CA GLY A 275 2.05 -25.68 0.01
C GLY A 275 1.77 -26.46 -1.29
N GLY A 276 2.72 -26.42 -2.23
CA GLY A 276 2.62 -27.12 -3.51
C GLY A 276 2.16 -26.29 -4.71
N PHE A 277 1.78 -25.02 -4.49
CA PHE A 277 1.49 -24.05 -5.56
C PHE A 277 2.67 -23.13 -5.89
N THR A 278 3.82 -23.34 -5.23
CA THR A 278 5.10 -22.68 -5.54
C THR A 278 6.25 -23.69 -5.64
N PRO A 279 6.16 -24.70 -6.54
CA PRO A 279 7.08 -25.84 -6.55
C PRO A 279 8.56 -25.45 -6.73
N PHE A 280 8.86 -24.36 -7.43
CA PHE A 280 10.25 -23.90 -7.56
C PHE A 280 10.77 -23.28 -6.25
N LEU A 281 10.02 -22.35 -5.64
CA LEU A 281 10.38 -21.76 -4.36
C LEU A 281 10.47 -22.83 -3.25
N ASP A 282 9.55 -23.80 -3.24
CA ASP A 282 9.58 -24.95 -2.33
C ASP A 282 10.91 -25.69 -2.44
N SER A 283 11.35 -25.95 -3.68
CA SER A 283 12.63 -26.61 -3.96
C SER A 283 13.84 -25.78 -3.48
N LEU A 284 13.74 -24.44 -3.51
CA LEU A 284 14.82 -23.55 -3.06
C LEU A 284 14.98 -23.55 -1.54
N THR A 285 13.93 -23.79 -0.75
CA THR A 285 14.02 -23.81 0.72
C THR A 285 15.06 -24.83 1.24
N SER A 286 15.29 -25.91 0.50
CA SER A 286 16.28 -26.95 0.82
C SER A 286 17.71 -26.67 0.29
N LYS A 287 17.86 -25.64 -0.55
CA LYS A 287 19.13 -25.29 -1.24
C LYS A 287 19.67 -23.92 -0.83
N SER A 288 19.05 -23.30 0.17
CA SER A 288 19.24 -21.90 0.54
C SER A 288 19.42 -21.75 2.04
N LEU A 289 19.72 -20.53 2.48
CA LEU A 289 19.46 -20.11 3.85
C LEU A 289 17.99 -19.69 3.93
N TYR A 290 17.19 -20.38 4.74
CA TYR A 290 15.74 -20.19 4.80
C TYR A 290 15.28 -19.88 6.22
N TRP A 291 14.58 -18.75 6.41
CA TRP A 291 13.94 -18.42 7.67
C TRP A 291 12.47 -18.83 7.62
N GLU A 292 12.11 -19.81 8.45
CA GLU A 292 10.74 -20.32 8.54
C GLU A 292 9.80 -19.29 9.19
N ASN A 293 10.35 -18.50 10.12
CA ASN A 293 9.61 -17.57 10.97
C ASN A 293 10.01 -16.12 10.65
N PHE A 294 9.66 -15.65 9.46
CA PHE A 294 10.04 -14.33 8.98
C PHE A 294 8.82 -13.44 8.76
N VAL A 295 8.91 -12.16 9.13
CA VAL A 295 7.78 -11.23 9.08
C VAL A 295 8.04 -10.00 8.24
N SER A 296 7.07 -9.69 7.39
CA SER A 296 6.95 -8.37 6.79
C SER A 296 6.60 -7.34 7.87
N ASN A 297 7.26 -6.18 7.81
CA ASN A 297 7.01 -5.10 8.77
C ASN A 297 5.66 -4.40 8.54
N THR A 298 5.09 -4.54 7.34
CA THR A 298 3.82 -3.94 6.95
C THR A 298 2.89 -4.97 6.34
N GLY A 299 1.59 -4.81 6.57
CA GLY A 299 0.60 -5.71 6.00
C GLY A 299 0.30 -5.43 4.52
N ARG A 300 0.88 -4.42 3.89
CA ARG A 300 0.67 -4.05 2.47
C ARG A 300 2.01 -3.61 1.86
N THR A 301 2.08 -3.54 0.54
CA THR A 301 3.29 -3.22 -0.24
C THR A 301 3.94 -1.89 0.13
N PHE A 302 3.15 -0.88 0.53
CA PHE A 302 3.62 0.51 0.77
C PHE A 302 4.82 0.64 1.73
N GLY A 303 5.05 -0.33 2.61
CA GLY A 303 6.15 -0.31 3.59
C GLY A 303 7.28 -1.29 3.30
N ALA A 304 7.14 -2.17 2.30
CA ALA A 304 8.11 -3.22 2.03
C ALA A 304 9.46 -2.64 1.59
N ALA A 305 9.48 -1.75 0.59
CA ALA A 305 10.71 -1.15 0.07
C ALA A 305 11.52 -0.41 1.15
N SER A 306 10.88 0.46 1.94
CA SER A 306 11.56 1.21 3.01
C SER A 306 12.08 0.32 4.14
N SER A 307 11.37 -0.77 4.44
CA SER A 307 11.75 -1.71 5.50
C SER A 307 12.91 -2.60 5.05
N ILE A 308 12.78 -3.25 3.89
CA ILE A 308 13.78 -4.18 3.33
C ILE A 308 15.07 -3.44 2.99
N LEU A 309 14.97 -2.31 2.29
CA LEU A 309 16.13 -1.63 1.69
C LEU A 309 16.75 -0.57 2.60
N GLY A 310 16.10 -0.18 3.69
CA GLY A 310 16.63 0.87 4.56
C GLY A 310 16.52 0.60 6.06
N SER A 311 15.78 -0.42 6.49
CA SER A 311 15.48 -0.65 7.91
C SER A 311 14.90 0.63 8.57
N LEU A 312 13.95 1.27 7.88
CA LEU A 312 13.45 2.62 8.20
C LEU A 312 12.16 2.57 9.04
N PRO A 313 11.88 3.62 9.84
CA PRO A 313 10.61 3.77 10.55
C PRO A 313 9.43 3.92 9.57
N TYR A 314 8.19 3.89 10.07
CA TYR A 314 6.98 3.84 9.24
C TYR A 314 6.39 5.19 8.84
N GLY A 315 6.66 6.28 9.56
CA GLY A 315 5.90 7.53 9.38
C GLY A 315 4.45 7.40 9.85
N GLU A 316 3.63 8.43 9.60
CA GLU A 316 2.21 8.42 10.01
C GLU A 316 1.37 7.54 9.07
N LYS A 317 1.56 7.67 7.75
CA LYS A 317 0.77 6.96 6.72
C LYS A 317 1.56 5.89 5.95
N GLY A 318 2.82 5.66 6.31
CA GLY A 318 3.80 4.93 5.49
C GLY A 318 5.01 5.81 5.21
N PHE A 319 6.19 5.21 5.07
CA PHE A 319 7.44 5.96 4.94
C PHE A 319 7.53 6.66 3.59
N LEU A 320 7.08 5.97 2.53
CA LEU A 320 7.05 6.49 1.16
C LEU A 320 6.09 7.69 1.01
N GLU A 321 5.11 7.82 1.92
CA GLU A 321 4.15 8.93 1.97
C GLU A 321 4.71 10.22 2.60
N LEU A 322 5.94 10.19 3.13
CA LEU A 322 6.55 11.35 3.74
C LEU A 322 7.06 12.33 2.69
N ALA A 323 6.53 13.55 2.72
CA ALA A 323 6.95 14.67 1.88
C ALA A 323 7.28 15.89 2.75
N PRO A 324 8.55 16.31 2.84
CA PRO A 324 9.74 15.66 2.28
C PRO A 324 10.12 14.37 3.02
N LEU A 325 10.87 13.49 2.37
CA LEU A 325 11.50 12.33 3.02
C LEU A 325 12.55 12.81 4.05
N PRO A 326 12.55 12.29 5.29
CA PRO A 326 13.61 12.58 6.25
C PRO A 326 14.97 12.09 5.77
N SER A 327 16.05 12.72 6.23
CA SER A 327 17.43 12.32 5.96
C SER A 327 17.69 10.89 6.44
N HIS A 328 18.04 9.99 5.52
CA HIS A 328 18.29 8.57 5.80
C HIS A 328 19.32 7.97 4.83
N ILE A 329 19.88 6.82 5.25
CA ILE A 329 20.70 5.95 4.41
C ILE A 329 19.91 4.68 4.06
N SER A 330 20.22 4.09 2.92
CA SER A 330 19.64 2.81 2.46
C SER A 330 20.70 1.93 1.81
N LEU A 331 20.40 0.64 1.69
CA LEU A 331 21.15 -0.33 0.90
C LEU A 331 21.44 0.20 -0.51
N LEU A 332 20.45 0.80 -1.18
CA LEU A 332 20.58 1.40 -2.51
C LEU A 332 21.67 2.48 -2.53
N SER A 333 21.53 3.50 -1.69
CA SER A 333 22.44 4.66 -1.63
C SER A 333 23.86 4.27 -1.23
N VAL A 334 24.01 3.34 -0.27
CA VAL A 334 25.30 2.87 0.23
C VAL A 334 26.02 2.04 -0.82
N LEU A 335 25.32 1.14 -1.52
CA LEU A 335 25.94 0.32 -2.57
C LEU A 335 26.32 1.17 -3.79
N LYS A 336 25.49 2.13 -4.18
CA LYS A 336 25.81 3.07 -5.26
C LYS A 336 27.12 3.83 -4.97
N ALA A 337 27.28 4.34 -3.75
CA ALA A 337 28.52 5.01 -3.33
C ALA A 337 29.74 4.08 -3.16
N ASN A 338 29.54 2.77 -3.37
CA ASN A 338 30.56 1.73 -3.36
C ASN A 338 30.68 1.04 -4.72
N ASP A 339 30.40 1.79 -5.79
CA ASP A 339 30.57 1.43 -7.20
C ASP A 339 29.62 0.35 -7.72
N TYR A 340 28.54 0.06 -7.00
CA TYR A 340 27.49 -0.80 -7.53
C TYR A 340 26.62 -0.04 -8.54
N THR A 341 26.27 -0.70 -9.64
CA THR A 341 25.11 -0.28 -10.43
C THR A 341 23.84 -0.64 -9.67
N THR A 342 22.97 0.33 -9.42
CA THR A 342 21.70 0.12 -8.72
C THR A 342 20.53 0.22 -9.68
N SER A 343 19.67 -0.78 -9.66
CA SER A 343 18.47 -0.86 -10.51
C SER A 343 17.24 -1.22 -9.70
N TYR A 344 16.09 -0.68 -10.09
CA TYR A 344 14.78 -1.07 -9.58
C TYR A 344 13.84 -1.39 -10.76
N TYR A 345 13.24 -2.58 -10.76
CA TYR A 345 12.34 -3.05 -11.80
C TYR A 345 10.96 -3.36 -11.20
N CYS A 346 9.91 -2.83 -11.82
CA CYS A 346 8.51 -3.07 -11.47
C CYS A 346 7.63 -2.98 -12.72
N GLY A 347 6.46 -3.62 -12.69
CA GLY A 347 5.53 -3.64 -13.81
C GLY A 347 4.51 -2.49 -13.80
N ASP A 348 4.30 -1.86 -12.64
CA ASP A 348 3.33 -0.80 -12.38
C ASP A 348 3.93 0.61 -12.49
N ASP A 349 3.12 1.67 -12.42
CA ASP A 349 3.62 3.05 -12.35
C ASP A 349 4.29 3.28 -10.99
N SER A 350 5.59 3.61 -11.01
CA SER A 350 6.36 3.86 -9.79
C SER A 350 5.90 5.11 -9.01
N SER A 351 5.01 5.92 -9.57
CA SER A 351 4.34 7.04 -8.87
C SER A 351 3.28 6.53 -7.87
N PHE A 352 2.68 5.36 -8.12
CA PHE A 352 1.78 4.71 -7.16
C PHE A 352 2.53 4.38 -5.87
N ASP A 353 1.91 4.67 -4.72
CA ASP A 353 2.52 4.62 -3.39
C ASP A 353 3.82 5.45 -3.25
N ARG A 354 4.04 6.42 -4.16
CA ARG A 354 5.19 7.33 -4.17
C ARG A 354 6.55 6.61 -4.15
N LYS A 355 6.63 5.38 -4.68
CA LYS A 355 7.86 4.58 -4.73
C LYS A 355 9.00 5.38 -5.39
N ILE A 356 8.69 6.07 -6.48
CA ILE A 356 9.65 6.90 -7.22
C ILE A 356 10.33 7.95 -6.33
N ASN A 357 9.63 8.58 -5.38
CA ASN A 357 10.23 9.59 -4.51
C ASN A 357 11.34 8.98 -3.63
N PHE A 358 11.12 7.76 -3.13
CA PHE A 358 12.13 7.02 -2.37
C PHE A 358 13.30 6.57 -3.24
N LEU A 359 13.04 6.10 -4.46
CA LEU A 359 14.08 5.66 -5.38
C LEU A 359 14.97 6.84 -5.85
N GLU A 360 14.37 7.98 -6.14
CA GLU A 360 15.09 9.22 -6.52
C GLU A 360 15.92 9.76 -5.35
N TYR A 361 15.37 9.78 -4.14
CA TYR A 361 16.10 10.18 -2.94
C TYR A 361 17.36 9.32 -2.73
N ASN A 362 17.24 8.02 -2.96
CA ASN A 362 18.36 7.07 -2.86
C ASN A 362 19.22 6.99 -4.14
N GLU A 363 18.98 7.91 -5.07
CA GLU A 363 19.67 8.08 -6.33
C GLU A 363 19.82 6.81 -7.18
N VAL A 364 18.81 5.95 -7.21
CA VAL A 364 18.86 4.70 -7.98
C VAL A 364 19.23 4.99 -9.45
N GLY A 365 20.26 4.30 -9.95
CA GLY A 365 20.83 4.61 -11.27
C GLY A 365 19.86 4.32 -12.42
N HIS A 366 19.17 3.18 -12.33
CA HIS A 366 18.23 2.68 -13.33
C HIS A 366 16.88 2.31 -12.70
N ILE A 367 15.80 2.88 -13.20
CA ILE A 367 14.44 2.58 -12.72
C ILE A 367 13.61 2.20 -13.93
N THR A 368 13.04 1.01 -13.92
CA THR A 368 12.14 0.50 -14.95
C THR A 368 10.77 0.25 -14.32
N ASP A 369 9.80 1.04 -14.77
CA ASP A 369 8.40 1.01 -14.39
C ASP A 369 7.53 0.88 -15.65
N GLU A 370 6.21 0.87 -15.50
CA GLU A 370 5.24 0.68 -16.59
C GLU A 370 5.57 1.47 -17.87
N LYS A 371 5.99 2.73 -17.72
CA LYS A 371 6.27 3.67 -18.82
C LYS A 371 7.51 3.31 -19.66
N LYS A 372 8.30 2.30 -19.25
CA LYS A 372 9.56 1.89 -19.90
C LYS A 372 9.50 0.52 -20.57
N PHE A 373 8.33 -0.11 -20.60
CA PHE A 373 8.11 -1.32 -21.39
C PHE A 373 7.72 -0.96 -22.82
N GLY A 374 8.51 -1.44 -23.78
CA GLY A 374 8.30 -1.16 -25.21
C GLY A 374 7.31 -2.12 -25.89
N PRO A 375 7.13 -1.99 -27.22
CA PRO A 375 6.16 -2.79 -27.98
C PRO A 375 6.44 -4.31 -28.00
N GLY A 376 7.61 -4.77 -27.55
CA GLY A 376 7.97 -6.19 -27.43
C GLY A 376 7.51 -6.87 -26.14
N PHE A 377 6.78 -6.15 -25.28
CA PHE A 377 6.31 -6.62 -23.98
C PHE A 377 4.77 -6.60 -23.94
N VAL A 378 4.18 -7.59 -23.29
CA VAL A 378 2.72 -7.75 -23.21
C VAL A 378 2.21 -7.27 -21.85
N LYS A 379 1.46 -6.18 -21.84
CA LYS A 379 0.79 -5.67 -20.63
C LYS A 379 -0.37 -6.59 -20.24
N THR A 380 -0.66 -6.70 -18.94
CA THR A 380 -1.91 -7.34 -18.47
C THR A 380 -3.12 -6.63 -19.08
N LYS A 381 -4.14 -7.40 -19.43
CA LYS A 381 -5.34 -6.88 -20.08
C LYS A 381 -6.04 -5.85 -19.18
N GLU A 382 -6.57 -4.81 -19.80
CA GLU A 382 -7.44 -3.85 -19.10
C GLU A 382 -8.76 -4.51 -18.69
N ASN A 383 -9.25 -4.13 -17.50
CA ASN A 383 -10.58 -4.50 -17.04
C ASN A 383 -11.66 -3.72 -17.82
N SER A 384 -12.94 -3.94 -17.49
CA SER A 384 -14.06 -3.29 -18.19
C SER A 384 -14.04 -1.75 -18.10
N GLY A 385 -13.30 -1.18 -17.14
CA GLY A 385 -13.11 0.26 -16.96
C GLY A 385 -11.88 0.83 -17.68
N GLY A 386 -11.13 0.02 -18.43
CA GLY A 386 -9.89 0.45 -19.10
C GLY A 386 -8.67 0.48 -18.18
N PHE A 387 -8.76 -0.06 -16.96
CA PHE A 387 -7.64 -0.07 -16.01
C PHE A 387 -6.84 -1.36 -16.09
N SER A 388 -5.51 -1.25 -16.02
CA SER A 388 -4.57 -2.37 -15.87
C SER A 388 -3.44 -1.95 -14.93
N TRP A 389 -3.07 -2.81 -13.99
CA TRP A 389 -1.96 -2.56 -13.06
C TRP A 389 -0.60 -2.41 -13.75
N GLY A 390 -0.42 -2.99 -14.95
CA GLY A 390 0.86 -2.94 -15.65
C GLY A 390 1.29 -4.27 -16.25
N TYR A 391 2.59 -4.52 -16.19
CA TYR A 391 3.23 -5.68 -16.81
C TYR A 391 3.34 -6.87 -15.84
N PRO A 392 3.02 -8.10 -16.28
CA PRO A 392 3.06 -9.28 -15.44
C PRO A 392 4.50 -9.78 -15.22
N ASP A 393 4.69 -10.64 -14.22
CA ASP A 393 6.00 -11.05 -13.71
C ASP A 393 6.95 -11.59 -14.78
N ALA A 394 6.47 -12.42 -15.71
CA ALA A 394 7.32 -12.94 -16.79
C ALA A 394 7.88 -11.83 -17.68
N GLU A 395 7.11 -10.77 -17.93
CA GLU A 395 7.57 -9.62 -18.72
C GLU A 395 8.49 -8.71 -17.89
N ILE A 396 8.25 -8.55 -16.58
CA ILE A 396 9.18 -7.85 -15.67
C ILE A 396 10.54 -8.54 -15.70
N PHE A 397 10.61 -9.85 -15.48
CA PHE A 397 11.88 -10.59 -15.49
C PHE A 397 12.56 -10.60 -16.87
N LYS A 398 11.79 -10.74 -17.95
CA LYS A 398 12.31 -10.63 -19.32
C LYS A 398 12.90 -9.24 -19.58
N LYS A 399 12.23 -8.19 -19.11
CA LYS A 399 12.70 -6.80 -19.22
C LYS A 399 14.00 -6.61 -18.45
N THR A 400 14.05 -7.06 -17.20
CA THR A 400 15.26 -7.06 -16.37
C THR A 400 16.43 -7.72 -17.09
N LEU A 401 16.26 -8.95 -17.59
CA LEU A 401 17.32 -9.67 -18.32
C LEU A 401 17.76 -8.95 -19.60
N SER A 402 16.84 -8.26 -20.29
CA SER A 402 17.15 -7.50 -21.51
C SER A 402 17.95 -6.21 -21.24
N GLU A 403 17.86 -5.66 -20.03
CA GLU A 403 18.52 -4.40 -19.65
C GLU A 403 19.82 -4.62 -18.87
N MET A 404 20.07 -5.84 -18.39
CA MET A 404 21.32 -6.22 -17.75
C MET A 404 22.47 -6.20 -18.76
N ASP A 405 23.24 -5.10 -18.74
CA ASP A 405 24.43 -4.94 -19.57
C ASP A 405 25.50 -6.01 -19.30
N SER A 406 26.45 -6.15 -20.22
CA SER A 406 27.58 -7.08 -20.10
C SER A 406 28.75 -6.50 -19.28
N LYS A 407 28.55 -5.39 -18.55
CA LYS A 407 29.63 -4.75 -17.79
C LYS A 407 29.90 -5.56 -16.51
N LYS A 408 31.19 -5.70 -16.19
CA LYS A 408 31.70 -6.47 -15.03
C LYS A 408 31.59 -5.77 -13.68
N THR A 409 30.78 -4.71 -13.55
CA THR A 409 30.63 -4.01 -12.26
C THR A 409 29.68 -4.78 -11.34
N PRO A 410 29.91 -4.79 -10.01
CA PRO A 410 28.96 -5.39 -9.10
C PRO A 410 27.61 -4.67 -9.20
N ARG A 411 26.51 -5.43 -9.04
CA ARG A 411 25.15 -4.94 -9.28
C ARG A 411 24.26 -5.15 -8.07
N LEU A 412 23.33 -4.22 -7.87
CA LEU A 412 22.16 -4.40 -7.03
C LEU A 412 20.93 -4.22 -7.91
N ASP A 413 20.22 -5.30 -8.18
CA ASP A 413 18.97 -5.28 -8.94
C ASP A 413 17.81 -5.66 -8.00
N VAL A 414 16.92 -4.72 -7.73
CA VAL A 414 15.70 -4.94 -6.96
C VAL A 414 14.53 -5.12 -7.92
N ILE A 415 13.79 -6.22 -7.79
CA ILE A 415 12.70 -6.59 -8.68
C ILE A 415 11.44 -6.79 -7.83
N MET A 416 10.42 -5.96 -8.07
CA MET A 416 9.10 -6.08 -7.47
C MET A 416 8.16 -6.78 -8.47
N THR A 417 7.56 -7.89 -8.07
CA THR A 417 6.56 -8.59 -8.90
C THR A 417 5.18 -7.93 -8.78
N LEU A 418 4.21 -8.34 -9.61
CA LEU A 418 2.90 -7.70 -9.70
C LEU A 418 1.74 -8.69 -9.88
N SER A 419 1.96 -9.86 -10.51
CA SER A 419 0.86 -10.71 -10.99
C SER A 419 -0.02 -11.31 -9.90
N ASN A 420 0.48 -11.45 -8.67
CA ASN A 420 -0.28 -11.96 -7.53
C ASN A 420 -1.06 -10.86 -6.79
N HIS A 421 -1.77 -10.02 -7.57
CA HIS A 421 -2.59 -8.92 -7.11
C HIS A 421 -3.96 -8.96 -7.80
N GLU A 422 -5.02 -8.50 -7.14
CA GLU A 422 -6.37 -8.41 -7.72
C GLU A 422 -6.36 -7.60 -9.04
N PRO A 423 -7.07 -8.06 -10.10
CA PRO A 423 -8.01 -9.19 -10.15
C PRO A 423 -7.38 -10.56 -10.50
N PHE A 424 -6.07 -10.74 -10.26
CA PHE A 424 -5.32 -11.97 -10.56
C PHE A 424 -5.40 -12.35 -12.04
N ASP A 425 -5.23 -11.37 -12.92
CA ASP A 425 -5.20 -11.56 -14.37
C ASP A 425 -3.77 -11.45 -14.92
N PHE A 426 -3.47 -12.30 -15.90
CA PHE A 426 -2.14 -12.41 -16.51
C PHE A 426 -2.22 -13.20 -17.84
N PRO A 427 -1.24 -13.03 -18.74
CA PRO A 427 -1.21 -13.77 -20.00
C PRO A 427 -1.21 -15.29 -19.78
N SER A 428 -2.01 -16.00 -20.58
CA SER A 428 -2.13 -17.47 -20.52
C SER A 428 -2.73 -18.03 -19.23
N LYS A 429 -3.56 -17.26 -18.50
CA LYS A 429 -4.27 -17.67 -17.28
C LYS A 429 -4.92 -19.07 -17.36
N ASP A 430 -5.59 -19.38 -18.46
CA ASP A 430 -6.24 -20.70 -18.68
C ASP A 430 -5.28 -21.89 -18.54
N VAL A 431 -4.01 -21.72 -18.94
CA VAL A 431 -2.99 -22.78 -18.80
C VAL A 431 -2.70 -23.05 -17.33
N TYR A 432 -2.62 -21.99 -16.52
CA TYR A 432 -2.32 -22.10 -15.09
C TYR A 432 -3.55 -22.57 -14.29
N LEU A 433 -4.76 -22.19 -14.68
CA LEU A 433 -6.00 -22.76 -14.13
C LEU A 433 -6.04 -24.28 -14.31
N LYS A 434 -5.67 -24.80 -15.49
CA LYS A 434 -5.56 -26.25 -15.74
C LYS A 434 -4.46 -26.90 -14.91
N LYS A 435 -3.36 -26.20 -14.60
CA LYS A 435 -2.32 -26.69 -13.69
C LYS A 435 -2.86 -26.81 -12.26
N VAL A 436 -3.67 -25.84 -11.80
CA VAL A 436 -4.35 -25.93 -10.50
C VAL A 436 -5.24 -27.17 -10.45
N ASP A 437 -6.06 -27.40 -11.49
CA ASP A 437 -6.89 -28.61 -11.58
C ASP A 437 -6.07 -29.89 -11.52
N TYR A 438 -4.94 -29.94 -12.23
CA TYR A 438 -4.06 -31.10 -12.21
C TYR A 438 -3.48 -31.35 -10.81
N ILE A 439 -2.98 -30.31 -10.13
CA ILE A 439 -2.42 -30.42 -8.78
C ILE A 439 -3.50 -30.89 -7.80
N LEU A 440 -4.70 -30.31 -7.84
CA LEU A 440 -5.83 -30.69 -6.99
C LEU A 440 -6.25 -32.16 -7.16
N ASN A 441 -6.20 -32.66 -8.39
CA ASN A 441 -6.63 -34.03 -8.68
C ASN A 441 -5.54 -35.09 -8.41
N THR A 442 -4.29 -34.68 -8.25
CA THR A 442 -3.16 -35.60 -8.08
C THR A 442 -2.53 -35.55 -6.69
N ASN A 443 -2.64 -34.43 -5.98
CA ASN A 443 -2.07 -34.28 -4.65
C ASN A 443 -3.08 -34.59 -3.55
N MET A 444 -2.97 -35.80 -2.97
CA MET A 444 -3.86 -36.27 -1.90
C MET A 444 -3.79 -35.42 -0.62
N THR A 445 -2.69 -34.69 -0.37
CA THR A 445 -2.57 -33.85 0.84
C THR A 445 -3.47 -32.62 0.80
N LEU A 446 -3.97 -32.24 -0.39
CA LEU A 446 -4.84 -31.08 -0.58
C LEU A 446 -6.34 -31.43 -0.52
N MET A 447 -6.71 -32.71 -0.35
CA MET A 447 -8.12 -33.12 -0.34
C MET A 447 -8.96 -32.39 0.71
N GLY A 448 -8.38 -32.09 1.89
CA GLY A 448 -9.08 -31.40 2.97
C GLY A 448 -9.34 -29.91 2.73
N ILE A 449 -8.70 -29.30 1.72
CA ILE A 449 -8.81 -27.87 1.39
C ILE A 449 -9.18 -27.66 -0.09
N LYS A 450 -9.65 -28.70 -0.77
CA LYS A 450 -9.96 -28.67 -2.21
C LYS A 450 -11.01 -27.62 -2.56
N GLU A 451 -12.13 -27.58 -1.82
CA GLU A 451 -13.21 -26.62 -2.07
C GLU A 451 -12.72 -25.18 -1.91
N GLU A 452 -11.91 -24.92 -0.89
CA GLU A 452 -11.31 -23.59 -0.67
C GLU A 452 -10.39 -23.19 -1.83
N ILE A 453 -9.54 -24.11 -2.31
CA ILE A 453 -8.68 -23.85 -3.47
C ILE A 453 -9.51 -23.60 -4.74
N GLU A 454 -10.61 -24.32 -4.92
CA GLU A 454 -11.53 -24.11 -6.05
C GLU A 454 -12.19 -22.73 -5.99
N THR A 455 -12.59 -22.26 -4.80
CA THR A 455 -13.14 -20.90 -4.59
C THR A 455 -12.13 -19.82 -4.97
N TYR A 456 -10.85 -19.99 -4.62
CA TYR A 456 -9.79 -19.00 -4.86
C TYR A 456 -8.85 -19.38 -6.01
N LYS A 457 -9.32 -20.19 -6.97
CA LYS A 457 -8.50 -20.84 -8.01
C LYS A 457 -7.61 -19.87 -8.82
N ASP A 458 -8.11 -18.67 -9.07
CA ASP A 458 -7.38 -17.61 -9.79
C ASP A 458 -6.10 -17.18 -9.05
N ILE A 459 -6.15 -17.14 -7.71
CA ILE A 459 -5.01 -16.78 -6.86
C ILE A 459 -3.94 -17.86 -6.95
N PHE A 460 -4.34 -19.13 -6.85
CA PHE A 460 -3.42 -20.26 -7.00
C PHE A 460 -2.78 -20.32 -8.40
N ALA A 461 -3.54 -19.96 -9.43
CA ALA A 461 -3.01 -19.84 -10.79
C ALA A 461 -1.98 -18.70 -10.90
N ALA A 462 -2.23 -17.55 -10.27
CA ALA A 462 -1.30 -16.43 -10.21
C ALA A 462 -0.02 -16.76 -9.41
N LEU A 463 -0.14 -17.49 -8.31
CA LEU A 463 1.02 -18.00 -7.54
C LEU A 463 1.89 -18.92 -8.40
N LEU A 464 1.30 -19.88 -9.12
CA LEU A 464 2.04 -20.75 -10.04
C LEU A 464 2.70 -19.97 -11.19
N TYR A 465 2.05 -18.92 -11.69
CA TYR A 465 2.61 -18.03 -12.70
C TYR A 465 3.83 -17.26 -12.17
N THR A 466 3.71 -16.72 -10.95
CA THR A 466 4.79 -16.02 -10.24
C THR A 466 5.98 -16.95 -10.01
N ASP A 467 5.73 -18.15 -9.44
CA ASP A 467 6.75 -19.17 -9.18
C ASP A 467 7.46 -19.60 -10.48
N THR A 468 6.71 -19.87 -11.55
CA THR A 468 7.27 -20.21 -12.86
C THR A 468 8.11 -19.06 -13.44
N SER A 469 7.69 -17.81 -13.22
CA SER A 469 8.40 -16.63 -13.70
C SER A 469 9.73 -16.43 -12.96
N ILE A 470 9.75 -16.60 -11.63
CA ILE A 470 10.97 -16.58 -10.82
C ILE A 470 11.91 -17.72 -11.24
N LYS A 471 11.38 -18.94 -11.44
CA LYS A 471 12.16 -20.08 -11.94
C LYS A 471 12.87 -19.73 -13.24
N ASN A 472 12.12 -19.27 -14.24
CA ASN A 472 12.65 -18.96 -15.56
C ASN A 472 13.70 -17.84 -15.49
N PHE A 473 13.50 -16.84 -14.62
CA PHE A 473 14.46 -15.78 -14.38
C PHE A 473 15.78 -16.33 -13.81
N ILE A 474 15.72 -17.12 -12.73
CA ILE A 474 16.93 -17.68 -12.10
C ILE A 474 17.64 -18.64 -13.06
N GLU A 475 16.91 -19.47 -13.81
CA GLU A 475 17.50 -20.35 -14.83
C GLU A 475 18.17 -19.56 -15.97
N ALA A 476 17.55 -18.48 -16.44
CA ALA A 476 18.16 -17.61 -17.45
C ALA A 476 19.38 -16.87 -16.90
N TYR A 477 19.29 -16.33 -15.68
CA TYR A 477 20.40 -15.66 -15.00
C TYR A 477 21.57 -16.62 -14.74
N SER A 478 21.29 -17.90 -14.44
CA SER A 478 22.33 -18.91 -14.17
C SER A 478 23.30 -19.15 -15.33
N LYS A 479 22.89 -18.78 -16.55
CA LYS A 479 23.71 -18.87 -17.77
C LYS A 479 24.69 -17.71 -17.91
N ARG A 480 24.57 -16.66 -17.09
CA ARG A 480 25.44 -15.49 -17.12
C ARG A 480 26.80 -15.79 -16.46
N PRO A 481 27.92 -15.27 -16.99
CA PRO A 481 29.26 -15.50 -16.44
C PRO A 481 29.39 -15.16 -14.94
N GLU A 482 28.68 -14.12 -14.50
CA GLU A 482 28.73 -13.58 -13.15
C GLU A 482 27.83 -14.31 -12.13
N TYR A 483 27.04 -15.30 -12.56
CA TYR A 483 26.13 -16.06 -11.69
C TYR A 483 26.84 -16.65 -10.46
N LYS A 484 28.06 -17.18 -10.65
CA LYS A 484 28.85 -17.82 -9.59
C LYS A 484 29.16 -16.89 -8.41
N ASN A 485 29.15 -15.57 -8.63
CA ASN A 485 29.38 -14.54 -7.62
C ASN A 485 28.12 -13.68 -7.41
N THR A 486 26.95 -14.31 -7.24
CA THR A 486 25.66 -13.63 -7.08
C THR A 486 24.91 -14.14 -5.87
N ILE A 487 24.30 -13.23 -5.11
CA ILE A 487 23.42 -13.49 -3.98
C ILE A 487 21.98 -13.11 -4.38
N PHE A 488 21.07 -14.07 -4.29
CA PHE A 488 19.63 -13.86 -4.48
C PHE A 488 18.96 -13.79 -3.10
N ILE A 489 18.15 -12.76 -2.88
CA ILE A 489 17.31 -12.60 -1.69
C ILE A 489 15.87 -12.56 -2.18
N ILE A 490 15.06 -13.53 -1.77
CA ILE A 490 13.67 -13.68 -2.21
C ILE A 490 12.77 -13.62 -0.97
N THR A 491 11.81 -12.71 -0.98
CA THR A 491 10.83 -12.58 0.12
C THR A 491 9.50 -12.06 -0.40
N GLY A 492 8.42 -12.32 0.34
CA GLY A 492 7.13 -11.70 0.07
C GLY A 492 7.06 -10.29 0.65
N ASP A 493 6.30 -9.39 0.03
CA ASP A 493 6.07 -8.07 0.63
C ASP A 493 5.07 -8.12 1.80
N HIS A 494 4.04 -8.98 1.69
CA HIS A 494 3.07 -9.37 2.70
C HIS A 494 2.29 -10.62 2.24
N ARG A 495 1.45 -11.19 3.12
CA ARG A 495 0.52 -12.27 2.74
C ARG A 495 -0.76 -11.70 2.12
N LEU A 496 -1.25 -12.25 1.00
CA LEU A 496 -2.46 -11.79 0.29
C LEU A 496 -3.74 -11.75 1.16
N ILE A 497 -4.74 -10.94 0.80
CA ILE A 497 -5.98 -10.75 1.61
C ILE A 497 -7.13 -11.68 1.23
N PRO A 498 -7.42 -11.92 -0.07
CA PRO A 498 -8.73 -12.47 -0.42
C PRO A 498 -8.99 -13.88 0.10
N ILE A 499 -7.94 -14.66 0.36
CA ILE A 499 -8.08 -15.92 1.10
C ILE A 499 -8.22 -15.59 2.60
N PRO A 500 -9.18 -16.14 3.34
CA PRO A 500 -9.29 -15.94 4.78
C PRO A 500 -7.96 -16.17 5.52
N GLN A 501 -7.69 -15.34 6.52
CA GLN A 501 -6.47 -15.47 7.33
C GLN A 501 -6.71 -16.47 8.46
N LYS A 502 -5.75 -17.37 8.70
CA LYS A 502 -5.85 -18.37 9.77
C LYS A 502 -5.77 -17.75 11.17
N ASP A 503 -5.01 -16.66 11.31
CA ASP A 503 -4.81 -15.93 12.56
C ASP A 503 -4.30 -14.50 12.31
N GLU A 504 -4.02 -13.75 13.38
CA GLU A 504 -3.58 -12.36 13.31
C GLU A 504 -2.18 -12.17 12.73
N LEU A 505 -1.30 -13.17 12.91
CA LEU A 505 0.11 -13.16 12.51
C LEU A 505 0.29 -13.46 11.02
N CYS A 506 -0.60 -14.29 10.48
CA CYS A 506 -0.66 -14.72 9.08
C CYS A 506 -0.52 -13.56 8.08
N ARG A 507 -1.08 -12.38 8.41
CA ARG A 507 -0.95 -11.17 7.58
C ARG A 507 0.50 -10.80 7.26
N PHE A 508 1.39 -11.01 8.22
CA PHE A 508 2.76 -10.55 8.18
C PHE A 508 3.75 -11.66 7.85
N HIS A 509 3.37 -12.93 8.01
CA HIS A 509 4.25 -14.08 7.81
C HIS A 509 4.58 -14.28 6.31
N VAL A 510 5.83 -14.02 5.95
CA VAL A 510 6.35 -14.13 4.58
C VAL A 510 7.66 -14.92 4.58
N PRO A 511 8.02 -15.62 3.49
CA PRO A 511 9.26 -16.38 3.45
C PRO A 511 10.47 -15.43 3.34
N LEU A 512 11.63 -15.84 3.86
CA LEU A 512 12.92 -15.26 3.46
C LEU A 512 13.85 -16.38 3.00
N ILE A 513 14.21 -16.34 1.72
CA ILE A 513 15.12 -17.29 1.07
C ILE A 513 16.34 -16.52 0.58
N ILE A 514 17.52 -16.84 1.12
CA ILE A 514 18.81 -16.35 0.59
C ILE A 514 19.48 -17.50 -0.15
N TYR A 515 19.45 -17.44 -1.48
CA TYR A 515 20.03 -18.43 -2.39
C TYR A 515 21.30 -17.89 -3.04
N SER A 516 22.35 -18.70 -3.15
CA SER A 516 23.57 -18.31 -3.87
C SER A 516 24.42 -19.52 -4.25
N PRO A 517 25.07 -19.53 -5.43
CA PRO A 517 26.13 -20.48 -5.76
C PRO A 517 27.34 -20.43 -4.82
N MET A 518 27.47 -19.34 -4.04
CA MET A 518 28.54 -19.15 -3.07
C MET A 518 28.25 -19.83 -1.73
N LEU A 519 27.05 -20.38 -1.50
CA LEU A 519 26.73 -21.02 -0.23
C LEU A 519 27.60 -22.27 0.01
N LYS A 520 28.15 -22.37 1.22
CA LYS A 520 28.86 -23.55 1.73
C LYS A 520 27.90 -24.71 2.00
N ARG A 521 26.70 -24.38 2.47
CA ARG A 521 25.62 -25.30 2.81
C ARG A 521 24.28 -24.56 2.83
N ALA A 522 23.20 -25.30 2.62
CA ALA A 522 21.85 -24.86 2.94
C ALA A 522 21.63 -24.94 4.46
N GLU A 523 20.73 -24.11 5.00
CA GLU A 523 20.39 -24.09 6.43
C GLU A 523 18.99 -23.53 6.64
N LYS A 524 18.26 -24.07 7.63
CA LYS A 524 16.96 -23.54 8.05
C LYS A 524 17.07 -22.90 9.44
N PHE A 525 16.41 -21.77 9.60
CA PHE A 525 16.36 -21.01 10.85
C PHE A 525 14.93 -20.86 11.35
N LYS A 526 14.74 -21.15 12.63
CA LYS A 526 13.45 -20.99 13.33
C LYS A 526 13.39 -19.73 14.18
N SER A 527 14.50 -19.00 14.30
CA SER A 527 14.46 -17.69 14.92
C SER A 527 13.62 -16.71 14.12
N VAL A 528 12.95 -15.83 14.84
CA VAL A 528 12.14 -14.76 14.27
C VAL A 528 13.03 -13.65 13.74
N SER A 529 12.76 -13.14 12.55
CA SER A 529 13.38 -11.93 11.99
C SER A 529 12.40 -11.21 11.07
N SER A 530 12.72 -9.98 10.65
CA SER A 530 11.81 -9.13 9.86
C SER A 530 12.47 -8.46 8.65
N HIS A 531 11.70 -7.79 7.79
CA HIS A 531 12.25 -6.99 6.69
C HIS A 531 13.33 -6.00 7.15
N TRP A 532 13.19 -5.43 8.35
CA TRP A 532 14.19 -4.53 8.94
C TRP A 532 15.57 -5.16 9.14
N ASP A 533 15.68 -6.48 9.17
CA ASP A 533 16.91 -7.20 9.47
C ASP A 533 17.72 -7.56 8.21
N ILE A 534 17.14 -7.43 7.02
CA ILE A 534 17.79 -7.75 5.73
C ILE A 534 18.96 -6.80 5.45
N THR A 535 18.71 -5.49 5.38
CA THR A 535 19.75 -4.48 5.06
C THR A 535 20.90 -4.48 6.06
N PRO A 536 20.66 -4.49 7.40
CA PRO A 536 21.75 -4.57 8.38
C PRO A 536 22.66 -5.79 8.17
N SER A 537 22.06 -6.96 7.94
CA SER A 537 22.81 -8.22 7.75
C SER A 537 23.65 -8.21 6.48
N LEU A 538 23.03 -7.77 5.38
CA LEU A 538 23.70 -7.73 4.09
C LEU A 538 24.85 -6.72 4.07
N LEU A 539 24.64 -5.50 4.59
CA LEU A 539 25.72 -4.51 4.67
C LEU A 539 26.83 -4.93 5.62
N SER A 540 26.50 -5.53 6.77
CA SER A 540 27.51 -6.10 7.67
C SER A 540 28.35 -7.16 6.98
N PHE A 541 27.73 -8.08 6.23
CA PHE A 541 28.43 -9.08 5.44
C PHE A 541 29.34 -8.43 4.39
N LEU A 542 28.85 -7.46 3.62
CA LEU A 542 29.63 -6.86 2.54
C LEU A 542 30.81 -6.03 3.07
N MET A 543 30.61 -5.19 4.08
CA MET A 543 31.66 -4.29 4.58
C MET A 543 32.74 -4.99 5.40
N ASN A 544 32.44 -6.15 5.98
CA ASN A 544 33.42 -6.94 6.72
C ASN A 544 34.28 -7.82 5.79
N ASN A 545 33.78 -8.16 4.61
CA ASN A 545 34.43 -9.13 3.72
C ASN A 545 34.97 -8.54 2.41
N TYR A 546 34.61 -7.31 2.05
CA TYR A 546 35.06 -6.63 0.83
C TYR A 546 35.53 -5.20 1.07
N THR A 547 36.33 -4.65 0.16
CA THR A 547 36.74 -3.25 0.21
C THR A 547 35.54 -2.32 -0.01
N PHE A 548 35.17 -1.60 1.04
CA PHE A 548 34.06 -0.66 1.06
C PHE A 548 34.49 0.68 1.68
N ASN A 549 33.91 1.78 1.20
CA ASN A 549 33.80 3.04 1.92
C ASN A 549 32.99 2.78 3.19
N LYS A 550 33.70 2.56 4.31
CA LYS A 550 33.09 2.10 5.56
C LYS A 550 32.12 3.12 6.13
N LEU A 551 30.90 2.67 6.45
CA LEU A 551 29.99 3.40 7.30
C LEU A 551 30.53 3.39 8.73
N SER A 552 30.68 4.57 9.34
CA SER A 552 31.04 4.65 10.76
C SER A 552 29.83 4.51 11.67
N LYS A 553 28.65 4.96 11.21
CA LYS A 553 27.40 4.98 11.96
C LYS A 553 26.21 4.62 11.09
N THR A 554 25.17 4.06 11.72
CA THR A 554 23.89 3.72 11.11
C THR A 554 22.74 4.15 12.03
N ALA A 555 21.51 4.12 11.51
CA ALA A 555 20.30 4.47 12.26
C ALA A 555 19.15 3.49 11.96
N TRP A 556 19.50 2.21 11.76
CA TRP A 556 18.55 1.15 11.42
C TRP A 556 17.62 0.83 12.59
N MET A 557 16.36 0.50 12.25
CA MET A 557 15.37 -0.03 13.18
C MET A 557 15.71 -1.46 13.60
N GLY A 558 16.19 -2.28 12.66
CA GLY A 558 16.61 -3.65 12.89
C GLY A 558 18.04 -3.78 13.41
N ASP A 559 18.36 -4.97 13.89
CA ASP A 559 19.67 -5.32 14.46
C ASP A 559 20.42 -6.38 13.63
N GLY A 560 19.76 -6.95 12.61
CA GLY A 560 20.29 -8.02 11.77
C GLY A 560 19.57 -9.34 12.00
N LEU A 561 19.74 -10.28 11.06
CA LEU A 561 19.05 -11.56 11.04
C LEU A 561 19.54 -12.42 12.20
N ASP A 562 18.61 -13.10 12.88
CA ASP A 562 18.95 -14.15 13.83
C ASP A 562 19.07 -15.49 13.08
N THR A 563 20.20 -16.17 13.23
CA THR A 563 20.51 -17.43 12.55
C THR A 563 20.41 -18.63 13.50
N ALA A 564 19.53 -18.58 14.51
CA ALA A 564 19.30 -19.69 15.40
C ALA A 564 18.39 -20.75 14.77
N LYS A 565 18.73 -22.02 15.01
CA LYS A 565 17.94 -23.17 14.52
C LYS A 565 16.73 -23.49 15.41
N GLU A 566 16.72 -22.95 16.62
CA GLU A 566 15.64 -23.10 17.59
C GLU A 566 14.69 -21.92 17.52
N PHE A 567 13.42 -22.16 17.86
CA PHE A 567 12.42 -21.10 17.91
C PHE A 567 12.76 -20.12 19.04
N ARG A 568 13.02 -18.87 18.66
CA ARG A 568 13.18 -17.75 19.59
C ARG A 568 12.94 -16.44 18.87
N ASN A 569 12.65 -15.40 19.64
CA ASN A 569 12.60 -14.04 19.15
C ASN A 569 13.41 -13.13 20.07
N ILE A 570 14.49 -12.56 19.52
CA ILE A 570 15.33 -11.57 20.21
C ILE A 570 14.97 -10.13 19.84
N HIS A 571 14.09 -9.95 18.86
CA HIS A 571 13.71 -8.66 18.32
C HIS A 571 12.43 -8.12 18.98
N GLN A 572 12.24 -6.81 18.79
CA GLN A 572 11.01 -6.13 19.10
C GLN A 572 10.45 -5.56 17.80
N ILE A 573 9.33 -6.10 17.33
CA ILE A 573 8.86 -5.87 15.96
C ILE A 573 7.47 -5.21 16.03
N PRO A 574 7.39 -3.87 16.14
CA PRO A 574 6.14 -3.16 15.87
C PRO A 574 5.78 -3.34 14.39
N LEU A 575 4.50 -3.51 14.10
CA LEU A 575 4.01 -3.80 12.75
C LEU A 575 2.95 -2.78 12.34
N MET A 576 2.94 -2.40 11.06
CA MET A 576 1.94 -1.51 10.48
C MET A 576 1.04 -2.27 9.50
N ARG A 577 -0.16 -2.66 9.93
CA ARG A 577 -1.08 -3.47 9.11
C ARG A 577 -1.57 -2.76 7.85
N TYR A 578 -1.88 -1.47 7.97
CA TYR A 578 -2.37 -0.58 6.90
C TYR A 578 -1.77 0.81 7.05
N LYS A 579 -1.86 1.64 6.00
CA LYS A 579 -1.47 3.06 6.08
C LYS A 579 -2.16 3.72 7.28
N GLY A 580 -1.40 4.19 8.26
CA GLY A 580 -1.95 4.80 9.48
C GLY A 580 -2.09 3.90 10.72
N SER A 581 -1.95 2.59 10.59
CA SER A 581 -2.31 1.62 11.64
C SER A 581 -1.10 0.85 12.17
N ILE A 582 -0.35 1.46 13.10
CA ILE A 582 0.73 0.79 13.86
C ILE A 582 0.14 0.19 15.14
N ASN A 583 -0.65 -0.87 15.03
CA ASN A 583 -1.42 -1.40 16.16
C ASN A 583 -0.99 -2.81 16.57
N ASP A 584 0.02 -3.33 15.90
CA ASP A 584 0.50 -4.69 16.04
C ASP A 584 1.94 -4.69 16.58
N TYR A 585 2.30 -5.67 17.40
CA TYR A 585 3.64 -5.76 18.00
C TYR A 585 4.02 -7.21 18.34
N ILE A 586 5.17 -7.67 17.87
CA ILE A 586 5.75 -8.96 18.28
C ILE A 586 6.83 -8.71 19.32
N TYR A 587 6.69 -9.37 20.47
CA TYR A 587 7.62 -9.31 21.59
C TYR A 587 7.81 -10.70 22.17
N LYS A 588 9.04 -11.22 22.10
CA LYS A 588 9.32 -12.63 22.45
C LYS A 588 8.39 -13.56 21.65
N ASP A 589 7.76 -14.52 22.33
CA ASP A 589 6.75 -15.44 21.82
C ASP A 589 5.32 -14.88 21.94
N TYR A 590 5.14 -13.55 22.01
CA TYR A 590 3.82 -12.91 22.04
C TYR A 590 3.59 -12.01 20.82
N MET A 591 2.34 -11.95 20.38
CA MET A 591 1.82 -10.95 19.44
C MET A 591 0.71 -10.15 20.13
N TYR A 592 0.82 -8.84 20.10
CA TYR A 592 -0.27 -7.93 20.43
C TYR A 592 -0.89 -7.43 19.12
N SER A 593 -2.20 -7.61 18.95
CA SER A 593 -2.96 -7.17 17.76
C SER A 593 -4.24 -6.47 18.20
N GLY A 594 -4.41 -5.21 17.80
CA GLY A 594 -5.70 -4.51 17.92
C GLY A 594 -6.21 -4.27 19.35
N GLY A 595 -5.43 -4.55 20.40
CA GLY A 595 -5.89 -4.52 21.80
C GLY A 595 -5.79 -5.86 22.52
N GLU A 596 -5.70 -6.95 21.76
CA GLU A 596 -5.72 -8.31 22.26
C GLU A 596 -4.32 -8.92 22.24
N LEU A 597 -4.08 -9.89 23.14
CA LEU A 597 -2.80 -10.57 23.29
C LEU A 597 -2.90 -12.02 22.80
N TYR A 598 -1.88 -12.45 22.08
CA TYR A 598 -1.73 -13.79 21.53
C TYR A 598 -0.34 -14.33 21.86
N LYS A 599 -0.25 -15.64 22.01
CA LYS A 599 1.01 -16.36 22.14
C LYS A 599 1.32 -17.10 20.84
N ILE A 600 2.59 -17.10 20.44
CA ILE A 600 3.11 -17.68 19.20
C ILE A 600 3.80 -18.99 19.55
N ASN A 601 3.48 -20.07 18.81
CA ASN A 601 4.13 -21.37 18.96
C ASN A 601 5.31 -21.56 17.98
N GLU A 602 6.01 -22.70 18.07
CA GLU A 602 7.16 -22.99 17.20
C GLU A 602 6.79 -23.20 15.72
N LYS A 603 5.51 -23.47 15.42
CA LYS A 603 4.96 -23.54 14.05
C LYS A 603 4.57 -22.16 13.51
N PHE A 604 4.82 -21.11 14.28
CA PHE A 604 4.47 -19.73 13.96
C PHE A 604 2.96 -19.49 13.83
N GLU A 605 2.17 -20.22 14.62
CA GLU A 605 0.73 -20.01 14.76
C GLU A 605 0.47 -19.24 16.06
N SER A 606 -0.57 -18.41 16.06
CA SER A 606 -0.93 -17.57 17.20
C SER A 606 -2.28 -17.97 17.81
N TYR A 607 -2.37 -17.95 19.14
CA TYR A 607 -3.60 -18.21 19.89
C TYR A 607 -3.80 -17.21 21.01
N LYS A 608 -5.06 -16.82 21.25
CA LYS A 608 -5.41 -15.77 22.20
C LYS A 608 -5.07 -16.18 23.64
N VAL A 609 -4.47 -15.26 24.40
CA VAL A 609 -4.14 -15.44 25.82
C VAL A 609 -4.50 -14.18 26.62
N TYR A 610 -4.69 -14.35 27.93
CA TYR A 610 -5.04 -13.25 28.84
C TYR A 610 -3.95 -13.07 29.90
N GLU A 611 -2.95 -12.25 29.60
CA GLU A 611 -1.84 -11.94 30.51
C GLU A 611 -1.67 -10.42 30.64
N GLU A 612 -2.33 -9.83 31.64
CA GLU A 612 -2.43 -8.37 31.80
C GLU A 612 -1.05 -7.69 31.89
N ASN A 613 -0.12 -8.28 32.66
CA ASN A 613 1.23 -7.73 32.82
C ASN A 613 2.00 -7.70 31.49
N ILE A 614 1.94 -8.77 30.70
CA ILE A 614 2.60 -8.85 29.39
C ILE A 614 1.93 -7.89 28.40
N SER A 615 0.59 -7.85 28.37
CA SER A 615 -0.18 -6.93 27.54
C SER A 615 0.21 -5.47 27.81
N LYS A 616 0.35 -5.10 29.10
CA LYS A 616 0.79 -3.75 29.49
C LYS A 616 2.22 -3.45 29.02
N ILE A 617 3.17 -4.37 29.20
CA ILE A 617 4.56 -4.20 28.75
C ILE A 617 4.60 -3.94 27.23
N ILE A 618 3.85 -4.73 26.46
CA ILE A 618 3.82 -4.60 25.00
C ILE A 618 3.12 -3.29 24.60
N ALA A 619 2.00 -2.93 25.23
CA ALA A 619 1.29 -1.69 24.94
C ALA A 619 2.14 -0.44 25.23
N ASP A 620 2.89 -0.43 26.34
CA ASP A 620 3.81 0.65 26.69
C ASP A 620 5.00 0.72 25.71
N SER A 621 5.50 -0.43 25.25
CA SER A 621 6.57 -0.53 24.25
C SER A 621 6.10 -0.02 22.88
N LEU A 622 4.90 -0.41 22.46
CA LEU A 622 4.27 0.06 21.23
C LEU A 622 4.03 1.57 21.26
N LEU A 623 3.55 2.12 22.39
CA LEU A 623 3.39 3.57 22.56
C LEU A 623 4.75 4.30 22.48
N SER A 624 5.79 3.73 23.10
CA SER A 624 7.15 4.27 23.04
C SER A 624 7.70 4.26 21.62
N PHE A 625 7.45 3.19 20.86
CA PHE A 625 7.77 3.13 19.45
C PHE A 625 6.99 4.15 18.62
N LYS A 626 5.66 4.29 18.82
CA LYS A 626 4.85 5.30 18.11
C LYS A 626 5.40 6.71 18.30
N ARG A 627 5.85 7.05 19.52
CA ARG A 627 6.53 8.33 19.83
C ARG A 627 7.87 8.47 19.10
N LEU A 628 8.67 7.40 19.09
CA LEU A 628 9.96 7.39 18.39
C LEU A 628 9.76 7.56 16.88
N ASN A 629 8.88 6.77 16.28
CA ASN A 629 8.49 6.86 14.86
C ASN A 629 8.07 8.29 14.49
N ALA A 630 7.19 8.91 15.29
CA ALA A 630 6.74 10.28 15.06
C ALA A 630 7.88 11.29 15.21
N TYR A 631 8.73 11.17 16.23
CA TYR A 631 9.89 12.05 16.43
C TYR A 631 10.88 11.97 15.26
N LEU A 632 11.28 10.75 14.87
CA LEU A 632 12.24 10.50 13.81
C LEU A 632 11.77 11.08 12.47
N THR A 633 10.50 10.86 12.12
CA THR A 633 9.95 11.26 10.83
C THR A 633 9.53 12.73 10.79
N LYS A 634 8.84 13.25 11.81
CA LYS A 634 8.35 14.64 11.81
C LYS A 634 9.43 15.68 12.11
N LYS A 635 10.48 15.33 12.86
CA LYS A 635 11.60 16.25 13.19
C LYS A 635 12.85 16.04 12.33
N ASN A 636 12.80 15.15 11.33
CA ASN A 636 13.93 14.79 10.49
C ASN A 636 15.16 14.31 11.31
N LYS A 637 14.94 13.34 12.20
CA LYS A 637 15.93 12.84 13.17
C LYS A 637 16.30 11.36 13.01
N ILE A 638 16.14 10.81 11.79
CA ILE A 638 16.60 9.45 11.46
C ILE A 638 18.12 9.43 11.37
N PHE A 639 18.70 10.13 10.40
CA PHE A 639 20.15 10.18 10.19
C PHE A 639 20.62 11.63 9.99
N PRO A 640 21.73 12.08 10.61
CA PRO A 640 22.20 13.45 10.48
C PRO A 640 22.52 13.81 9.02
N ALA A 641 21.88 14.88 8.51
CA ALA A 641 22.10 15.33 7.14
C ALA A 641 23.56 15.67 6.83
N SER A 642 24.31 16.20 7.81
CA SER A 642 25.74 16.48 7.68
C SER A 642 26.63 15.24 7.53
N LEU A 643 26.13 14.07 7.93
CA LEU A 643 26.81 12.78 7.74
C LEU A 643 26.27 12.03 6.51
N ASN A 644 25.18 12.51 5.91
CA ASN A 644 24.54 11.84 4.79
C ASN A 644 25.14 12.32 3.46
N ILE A 645 26.19 11.63 3.04
CA ILE A 645 26.86 11.86 1.74
C ILE A 645 26.33 10.94 0.64
N TYR A 646 25.32 10.10 0.94
CA TYR A 646 24.87 8.99 0.09
C TYR A 646 23.60 9.30 -0.71
N SER A 647 22.84 10.32 -0.29
CA SER A 647 21.60 10.73 -0.92
C SER A 647 21.50 12.25 -0.99
N GLN A 648 20.83 12.75 -2.03
CA GLN A 648 20.55 14.17 -2.19
C GLN A 648 19.13 14.47 -1.75
N PRO A 649 18.91 15.53 -0.95
CA PRO A 649 17.57 15.97 -0.62
C PRO A 649 16.84 16.47 -1.87
N ILE A 650 15.53 16.27 -1.86
CA ILE A 650 14.55 16.87 -2.79
C ILE A 650 14.77 18.41 -2.85
N ILE A 651 14.40 19.06 -3.96
CA ILE A 651 14.53 20.52 -4.14
C ILE A 651 13.92 21.23 -2.91
N GLN A 652 14.75 21.97 -2.18
CA GLN A 652 14.29 22.72 -1.00
C GLN A 652 13.84 24.11 -1.42
N PHE A 653 12.64 24.49 -0.96
CA PHE A 653 12.09 25.83 -1.18
C PHE A 653 12.35 26.72 0.03
N SER A 654 12.79 27.95 -0.24
CA SER A 654 12.84 29.02 0.76
C SER A 654 11.44 29.37 1.27
N LYS A 655 11.37 30.06 2.42
CA LYS A 655 10.09 30.55 2.96
C LYS A 655 9.34 31.46 1.97
N ALA A 656 10.07 32.26 1.19
CA ALA A 656 9.49 33.16 0.18
C ALA A 656 8.93 32.38 -1.02
N GLU A 657 9.65 31.37 -1.48
CA GLU A 657 9.19 30.46 -2.54
C GLU A 657 7.94 29.69 -2.10
N LEU A 658 7.91 29.16 -0.87
CA LEU A 658 6.73 28.49 -0.33
C LEU A 658 5.50 29.41 -0.25
N ALA A 659 5.69 30.68 0.14
CA ALA A 659 4.61 31.66 0.14
C ALA A 659 4.08 31.92 -1.28
N THR A 660 4.98 31.99 -2.27
CA THR A 660 4.64 32.19 -3.68
C THR A 660 3.91 30.98 -4.26
N ILE A 661 4.43 29.76 -4.02
CA ILE A 661 3.77 28.51 -4.39
C ILE A 661 2.36 28.47 -3.81
N LYS A 662 2.20 28.77 -2.52
CA LYS A 662 0.89 28.78 -1.86
C LYS A 662 -0.08 29.78 -2.52
N ALA A 663 0.39 30.98 -2.86
CA ALA A 663 -0.43 32.00 -3.50
C ALA A 663 -0.89 31.61 -4.92
N LEU A 664 0.00 30.96 -5.69
CA LEU A 664 -0.27 30.56 -7.07
C LEU A 664 -1.07 29.26 -7.18
N LYS A 665 -0.67 28.23 -6.41
CA LYS A 665 -1.32 26.91 -6.36
C LYS A 665 -2.73 27.00 -5.78
N LYS A 666 -2.96 27.83 -4.76
CA LYS A 666 -4.20 27.78 -3.97
C LYS A 666 -4.44 26.33 -3.49
N ASP A 667 -5.67 25.82 -3.66
CA ASP A 667 -6.06 24.45 -3.32
C ASP A 667 -6.04 23.50 -4.54
N PHE A 668 -5.38 23.88 -5.63
CA PHE A 668 -5.31 23.07 -6.84
C PHE A 668 -4.53 21.77 -6.65
N ASN A 669 -4.96 20.72 -7.35
CA ASN A 669 -4.21 19.45 -7.46
C ASN A 669 -3.01 19.62 -8.43
N PRO A 670 -2.12 18.62 -8.58
CA PRO A 670 -0.94 18.73 -9.44
C PRO A 670 -1.27 19.11 -10.90
N ASP A 671 -2.30 18.52 -11.52
CA ASP A 671 -2.67 18.80 -12.91
C ASP A 671 -3.20 20.22 -13.10
N GLN A 672 -4.05 20.67 -12.17
CA GLN A 672 -4.53 22.06 -12.15
C GLN A 672 -3.38 23.04 -11.91
N THR A 673 -2.43 22.68 -11.05
CA THR A 673 -1.22 23.49 -10.80
C THR A 673 -0.34 23.54 -12.05
N PHE A 674 -0.26 22.44 -12.81
CA PHE A 674 0.45 22.39 -14.09
C PHE A 674 -0.20 23.32 -15.13
N ILE A 675 -1.53 23.41 -15.18
CA ILE A 675 -2.24 24.37 -16.05
C ILE A 675 -1.83 25.81 -15.69
N VAL A 676 -1.78 26.16 -14.40
CA VAL A 676 -1.31 27.48 -13.95
C VAL A 676 0.15 27.72 -14.34
N ALA A 677 1.02 26.73 -14.13
CA ALA A 677 2.43 26.82 -14.54
C ALA A 677 2.56 27.06 -16.05
N ARG A 678 1.77 26.38 -16.86
CA ARG A 678 1.74 26.54 -18.31
C ARG A 678 1.26 27.93 -18.73
N ASP A 679 0.21 28.46 -18.11
CA ASP A 679 -0.31 29.81 -18.40
C ASP A 679 0.71 30.90 -18.04
N LEU A 680 1.42 30.74 -16.91
CA LEU A 680 2.52 31.63 -16.52
C LEU A 680 3.67 31.57 -17.54
N ALA A 681 4.02 30.37 -18.00
CA ALA A 681 5.06 30.19 -19.02
C ALA A 681 4.71 30.92 -20.33
N PHE A 682 3.45 30.84 -20.79
CA PHE A 682 2.99 31.57 -21.98
C PHE A 682 2.97 33.10 -21.79
N LYS A 683 2.74 33.57 -20.56
CA LYS A 683 2.87 34.98 -20.17
C LYS A 683 4.32 35.42 -19.95
N LYS A 684 5.30 34.54 -20.20
CA LYS A 684 6.74 34.74 -19.99
C LYS A 684 7.15 34.93 -18.53
N ASP A 685 6.29 34.54 -17.58
CA ASP A 685 6.64 34.47 -16.17
C ASP A 685 7.31 33.11 -15.86
N TYR A 686 8.53 32.96 -16.37
CA TYR A 686 9.28 31.71 -16.26
C TYR A 686 9.78 31.41 -14.84
N VAL A 687 9.91 32.43 -13.99
CA VAL A 687 10.36 32.23 -12.60
C VAL A 687 9.26 31.53 -11.80
N ASN A 688 8.04 32.08 -11.81
CA ASN A 688 6.94 31.47 -11.08
C ASN A 688 6.47 30.17 -11.73
N SER A 689 6.50 30.06 -13.06
CA SER A 689 6.19 28.80 -13.74
C SER A 689 7.19 27.69 -13.36
N ARG A 690 8.50 27.94 -13.42
CA ARG A 690 9.50 26.94 -12.99
C ARG A 690 9.35 26.58 -11.52
N LEU A 691 9.04 27.54 -10.66
CA LEU A 691 8.82 27.28 -9.24
C LEU A 691 7.64 26.31 -9.03
N LEU A 692 6.54 26.47 -9.77
CA LEU A 692 5.43 25.52 -9.76
C LEU A 692 5.83 24.17 -10.37
N CYS A 693 6.61 24.14 -11.45
CA CYS A 693 7.12 22.89 -12.01
C CYS A 693 7.98 22.12 -10.99
N ASP A 694 8.93 22.78 -10.34
CA ASP A 694 9.78 22.15 -9.32
C ASP A 694 8.95 21.65 -8.13
N TYR A 695 7.92 22.40 -7.72
CA TYR A 695 6.98 21.95 -6.70
C TYR A 695 6.23 20.68 -7.11
N ILE A 696 5.69 20.64 -8.33
CA ILE A 696 4.99 19.46 -8.84
C ILE A 696 5.95 18.27 -8.95
N LEU A 697 7.17 18.47 -9.43
CA LEU A 697 8.16 17.40 -9.61
C LEU A 697 8.71 16.85 -8.30
N ASN A 698 8.68 17.62 -7.22
CA ASN A 698 8.95 17.11 -5.87
C ASN A 698 7.88 16.13 -5.39
N GLU A 699 6.62 16.35 -5.79
CA GLU A 699 5.51 15.45 -5.47
C GLU A 699 5.46 14.26 -6.42
N ILE A 700 5.53 14.50 -7.73
CA ILE A 700 5.42 13.50 -8.81
C ILE A 700 6.65 13.60 -9.73
N PRO A 701 7.78 12.96 -9.38
CA PRO A 701 9.01 13.02 -10.17
C PRO A 701 8.85 12.53 -11.61
N ASN A 702 7.92 11.62 -11.89
CA ASN A 702 7.70 11.07 -13.23
C ASN A 702 6.73 11.90 -14.09
N TYR A 703 6.35 13.12 -13.68
CA TYR A 703 5.45 13.95 -14.48
C TYR A 703 6.18 14.55 -15.70
N SER A 704 6.21 13.78 -16.80
CA SER A 704 6.94 14.08 -18.04
C SER A 704 6.53 15.41 -18.68
N GLU A 705 5.24 15.73 -18.74
CA GLU A 705 4.74 16.99 -19.33
C GLU A 705 5.27 18.22 -18.59
N VAL A 706 5.34 18.15 -17.25
CA VAL A 706 5.90 19.22 -16.40
C VAL A 706 7.40 19.39 -16.66
N ARG A 707 8.16 18.30 -16.75
CA ARG A 707 9.60 18.35 -17.12
C ARG A 707 9.79 18.92 -18.53
N THR A 708 8.94 18.51 -19.46
CA THR A 708 8.98 18.99 -20.85
C THR A 708 8.71 20.49 -20.92
N LEU A 709 7.70 20.99 -20.18
CA LEU A 709 7.45 22.43 -20.06
C LEU A 709 8.65 23.17 -19.46
N LYS A 710 9.26 22.62 -18.40
CA LYS A 710 10.46 23.18 -17.77
C LYS A 710 11.62 23.29 -18.75
N GLY A 711 11.87 22.24 -19.53
CA GLY A 711 12.87 22.24 -20.61
C GLY A 711 12.55 23.27 -21.70
N ARG A 712 11.30 23.37 -22.14
CA ARG A 712 10.86 24.38 -23.14
C ARG A 712 11.07 25.81 -22.64
N MET A 713 10.80 26.11 -21.38
CA MET A 713 11.05 27.43 -20.80
C MET A 713 12.53 27.82 -20.85
N PHE A 714 13.44 26.90 -20.50
CA PHE A 714 14.87 27.16 -20.64
C PHE A 714 15.25 27.41 -22.10
N ALA A 715 14.66 26.67 -23.05
CA ALA A 715 14.90 26.86 -24.46
C ALA A 715 14.42 28.24 -24.96
N TRP A 716 13.24 28.70 -24.52
CA TRP A 716 12.70 30.02 -24.85
C TRP A 716 13.53 31.18 -24.29
N GLU A 717 14.24 30.95 -23.18
CA GLU A 717 15.22 31.90 -22.62
C GLU A 717 16.62 31.78 -23.26
N GLY A 718 16.82 30.90 -24.25
CA GLY A 718 18.12 30.66 -24.89
C GLY A 718 19.11 29.84 -24.06
N LYS A 719 18.68 29.23 -22.94
CA LYS A 719 19.51 28.40 -22.04
C LYS A 719 19.49 26.94 -22.52
N TYR A 720 20.04 26.67 -23.70
CA TYR A 720 19.89 25.38 -24.38
C TYR A 720 20.47 24.19 -23.62
N ASP A 721 21.59 24.34 -22.91
CA ASP A 721 22.20 23.22 -22.15
C ASP A 721 21.28 22.75 -20.99
N LYS A 722 20.62 23.69 -20.32
CA LYS A 722 19.63 23.38 -19.27
C LYS A 722 18.38 22.75 -19.86
N ALA A 723 17.93 23.26 -21.01
CA ALA A 723 16.80 22.68 -21.73
C ALA A 723 17.08 21.24 -22.15
N GLU A 724 18.26 20.98 -22.72
CA GLU A 724 18.70 19.64 -23.10
C GLU A 724 18.71 18.69 -21.91
N THR A 725 19.25 19.12 -20.76
CA THR A 725 19.30 18.30 -19.54
C THR A 725 17.90 17.86 -19.09
N GLU A 726 16.96 18.80 -18.97
CA GLU A 726 15.58 18.52 -18.53
C GLU A 726 14.83 17.63 -19.54
N LEU A 727 15.02 17.86 -20.84
CA LEU A 727 14.34 17.11 -21.89
C LEU A 727 14.90 15.69 -22.06
N LEU A 728 16.21 15.51 -21.90
CA LEU A 728 16.82 14.18 -21.87
C LEU A 728 16.35 13.38 -20.66
N ASP A 729 16.17 14.02 -19.50
CA ASP A 729 15.60 13.38 -18.32
C ASP A 729 14.14 12.98 -18.53
N ALA A 730 13.32 13.85 -19.15
CA ALA A 730 11.94 13.52 -19.54
C ALA A 730 11.89 12.28 -20.47
N ILE A 731 12.75 12.25 -21.51
CA ILE A 731 12.88 11.10 -22.42
C ILE A 731 13.37 9.84 -21.69
N LYS A 732 14.31 9.96 -20.75
CA LYS A 732 14.80 8.81 -19.96
C LYS A 732 13.66 8.19 -19.14
N ARG A 733 12.78 9.02 -18.58
CA ARG A 733 11.65 8.58 -17.74
C ARG A 733 10.50 8.01 -18.57
N THR A 734 10.24 8.59 -19.74
CA THR A 734 9.11 8.25 -20.61
C THR A 734 9.56 8.09 -22.07
N PRO A 735 10.35 7.04 -22.37
CA PRO A 735 11.04 6.91 -23.65
C PRO A 735 10.13 6.75 -24.87
N PHE A 736 8.84 6.46 -24.66
CA PHE A 736 7.82 6.28 -25.70
C PHE A 736 6.88 7.49 -25.86
N GLU A 737 7.02 8.53 -25.03
CA GLU A 737 6.25 9.77 -25.18
C GLU A 737 6.89 10.69 -26.21
N THR A 738 6.08 11.36 -27.03
CA THR A 738 6.57 12.11 -28.19
C THR A 738 7.05 13.54 -27.86
N ASP A 739 6.41 14.20 -26.91
CA ASP A 739 6.53 15.66 -26.73
C ASP A 739 7.94 16.11 -26.35
N ALA A 740 8.62 15.35 -25.50
CA ALA A 740 9.99 15.63 -25.10
C ALA A 740 10.98 15.50 -26.26
N TYR A 741 10.78 14.52 -27.16
CA TYR A 741 11.60 14.38 -28.37
C TYR A 741 11.42 15.58 -29.31
N LEU A 742 10.17 16.00 -29.55
CA LEU A 742 9.88 17.15 -30.41
C LEU A 742 10.49 18.43 -29.83
N ALA A 743 10.36 18.64 -28.52
CA ALA A 743 10.97 19.77 -27.82
C ALA A 743 12.49 19.76 -27.95
N LEU A 744 13.14 18.61 -27.80
CA LEU A 744 14.60 18.49 -27.85
C LEU A 744 15.13 18.67 -29.28
N MET A 745 14.40 18.19 -30.29
CA MET A 745 14.71 18.49 -31.69
C MET A 745 14.66 19.99 -31.98
N ASP A 746 13.71 20.72 -31.39
CA ASP A 746 13.64 22.18 -31.49
C ASP A 746 14.82 22.87 -30.81
N VAL A 747 15.20 22.42 -29.60
CA VAL A 747 16.39 22.91 -28.90
C VAL A 747 17.64 22.76 -29.76
N TYR A 748 17.87 21.56 -30.31
CA TYR A 748 19.02 21.30 -31.16
C TYR A 748 19.01 22.11 -32.46
N LYS A 749 17.82 22.35 -33.03
CA LYS A 749 17.70 23.22 -34.21
C LYS A 749 18.05 24.68 -33.85
N TRP A 750 17.49 25.20 -32.76
CA TRP A 750 17.74 26.58 -32.31
C TRP A 750 19.19 26.81 -31.86
N SER A 751 19.85 25.78 -31.32
CA SER A 751 21.26 25.83 -30.92
C SER A 751 22.25 25.45 -32.03
N ASN A 752 21.79 25.32 -33.29
CA ASN A 752 22.60 24.91 -34.45
C ASN A 752 23.21 23.49 -34.40
N GLN A 753 22.71 22.61 -33.52
CA GLN A 753 23.14 21.23 -33.34
C GLN A 753 22.31 20.23 -34.18
N ASN A 754 22.12 20.50 -35.48
CA ASN A 754 21.23 19.69 -36.34
C ASN A 754 21.60 18.19 -36.41
N ALA A 755 22.87 17.82 -36.21
CA ALA A 755 23.28 16.42 -36.13
C ALA A 755 22.65 15.70 -34.92
N ASN A 756 22.57 16.38 -33.77
CA ASN A 756 21.92 15.86 -32.57
C ASN A 756 20.40 15.79 -32.77
N ALA A 757 19.79 16.76 -33.48
CA ALA A 757 18.38 16.71 -33.87
C ALA A 757 18.05 15.46 -34.72
N ILE A 758 18.94 15.08 -35.65
CA ILE A 758 18.78 13.86 -36.43
C ILE A 758 18.91 12.61 -35.55
N LYS A 759 19.94 12.58 -34.69
CA LYS A 759 20.18 11.46 -33.78
C LYS A 759 18.97 11.21 -32.86
N ILE A 760 18.43 12.25 -32.26
CA ILE A 760 17.30 12.13 -31.33
C ILE A 760 15.99 11.80 -32.06
N GLY A 761 15.77 12.36 -33.26
CA GLY A 761 14.58 12.01 -34.06
C GLY A 761 14.61 10.57 -34.57
N ASN A 762 15.79 10.05 -34.97
CA ASN A 762 15.94 8.63 -35.28
C ASN A 762 15.71 7.76 -34.04
N LYS A 763 16.25 8.15 -32.87
CA LYS A 763 16.00 7.43 -31.61
C LYS A 763 14.50 7.35 -31.29
N ALA A 764 13.73 8.41 -31.55
CA ALA A 764 12.27 8.39 -31.38
C ALA A 764 11.62 7.31 -32.27
N ILE A 765 11.98 7.29 -33.55
CA ILE A 765 11.49 6.30 -34.53
C ILE A 765 11.88 4.88 -34.11
N ASP A 766 13.15 4.67 -33.74
CA ASP A 766 13.68 3.37 -33.31
C ASP A 766 13.01 2.86 -32.03
N SER A 767 12.55 3.78 -31.17
CA SER A 767 11.78 3.45 -29.96
C SER A 767 10.31 3.10 -30.27
N GLY A 768 9.89 3.20 -31.53
CA GLY A 768 8.53 2.87 -31.98
C GLY A 768 7.55 4.05 -32.00
N ILE A 769 8.03 5.30 -31.82
CA ILE A 769 7.17 6.49 -31.84
C ILE A 769 6.69 6.76 -33.27
N LYS A 770 5.36 6.79 -33.46
CA LYS A 770 4.70 7.06 -34.74
C LYS A 770 4.05 8.46 -34.72
N ASN A 771 4.86 9.50 -34.94
CA ASN A 771 4.37 10.87 -35.03
C ASN A 771 4.90 11.59 -36.31
N PRO A 772 4.03 12.15 -37.17
CA PRO A 772 4.44 12.84 -38.41
C PRO A 772 5.38 14.04 -38.20
N ASP A 773 5.31 14.72 -37.05
CA ASP A 773 6.14 15.89 -36.76
C ASP A 773 7.62 15.51 -36.57
N ILE A 774 7.91 14.30 -36.09
CA ILE A 774 9.29 13.79 -36.00
C ILE A 774 9.89 13.72 -37.40
N ASN A 775 9.16 13.16 -38.37
CA ASN A 775 9.61 13.06 -39.76
C ASN A 775 9.82 14.45 -40.40
N THR A 776 8.90 15.36 -40.12
CA THR A 776 8.98 16.75 -40.61
C THR A 776 10.23 17.45 -40.07
N LYS A 777 10.47 17.38 -38.76
CA LYS A 777 11.66 17.98 -38.14
C LYS A 777 12.97 17.30 -38.58
N LEU A 778 12.96 15.98 -38.79
CA LEU A 778 14.11 15.25 -39.35
C LEU A 778 14.48 15.74 -40.75
N ALA A 779 13.49 15.92 -41.63
CA ALA A 779 13.72 16.46 -42.98
C ALA A 779 14.32 17.87 -42.94
N GLN A 780 13.79 18.74 -42.06
CA GLN A 780 14.32 20.10 -41.85
C GLN A 780 15.77 20.10 -41.34
N ALA A 781 16.09 19.22 -40.38
CA ALA A 781 17.45 19.12 -39.84
C ALA A 781 18.45 18.61 -40.89
N LYS A 782 18.06 17.61 -41.70
CA LYS A 782 18.88 17.08 -42.82
C LYS A 782 19.13 18.15 -43.89
N ALA A 783 18.09 18.89 -44.29
CA ALA A 783 18.23 19.99 -45.25
C ALA A 783 19.19 21.09 -44.76
N SER A 784 19.12 21.41 -43.46
CA SER A 784 19.97 22.43 -42.84
C SER A 784 21.46 22.05 -42.87
N ILE A 785 21.80 20.77 -42.65
CA ILE A 785 23.19 20.28 -42.76
C ILE A 785 23.69 20.35 -44.20
N ASN A 786 22.87 19.93 -45.17
CA ASN A 786 23.26 19.92 -46.58
C ASN A 786 23.50 21.35 -47.11
N SER A 787 22.69 22.33 -46.69
CA SER A 787 22.86 23.73 -47.07
C SER A 787 24.16 24.37 -46.52
N LYS A 788 24.70 23.87 -45.40
CA LYS A 788 25.98 24.31 -44.82
C LYS A 788 27.21 23.65 -45.44
N LYS A 789 27.05 22.56 -46.22
CA LYS A 789 28.15 21.91 -46.96
C LYS A 789 28.37 22.51 -48.36
N ILE A 790 27.43 23.32 -48.85
CA ILE A 790 27.43 23.93 -50.19
C ILE A 790 27.88 25.41 -50.14
N LYS A 791 27.97 26.00 -48.95
CA LYS A 791 28.65 27.26 -48.67
C LYS A 791 30.02 26.95 -48.08
#